data_AF-A0A925XDM2-F1
#
_entry.id   AF-A0A925XDM2-F1
#
_cell.length_a   1.000
_cell.length_b   1.000
_cell.length_c   1.000
_cell.angle_alpha   90.00
_cell.angle_beta   90.00
_cell.angle_gamma   90.00
#
_symmetry.space_group_name_H-M   'P 1'
#
loop_
_entity.id
_entity.type
_entity.pdbx_description
1 polymer ?
#
loop_
_entity_poly.entity_id
_entity_poly.type
_entity_poly.pdbx_seq_one_letter_code
_entity_poly.pdbx_strand_id
1 'polypeptide(L)'
;TLDPKTVLEPFSAGMDAVPFSINSPVGPSNPVMVYLSGAASTLEVEPNNLGTQSQPITAPGEVAGQFGTRGDIDCFAFEAKAKDAFWIEVIAHRAGSAADPVVVLDQVKKNEKGEEALTRISALDDDPANPLLNLFDTVNDDSAVKFVAPADGSYRLTLRDRYGSTRGDASLQYRLVIRRESPDFRVAAIATALAAPGQRLAAPSGISLRRGDHFPVNVMAFRRDGFVGPITVSAEGLPPGVTCRDISFGATPSSGVLVFSSAEDAPPWAGTIKLVAKARIDDPVAVETLTAAQAAAKTAVDTQAAAEKALVKPADDLAKANEALKAAQAELAAKTDDEALKKKVVDAEAKVTATAAAHKPVADAKAAADAKVNETKAAVAQADAAKNAAAREVAHAVRYGTVIWNAAVANQPGDARVAQSIELSVIEEPSPYQLTTDVHRVEANHNRQILVPVKVTRRNGFDQPVTLTFVGQPPNTQVENKAIAKEKTDEVFRVFVPPNVPVGTYVMYLAGQAQVSYRKNPAKADRAKAEFTAAETAANAAAEALKTATATKDAAVKKATDDAANLKKLTDAKPLADKVLADAQAVEKVAAEALKNAGDNADAKAAAEKKLTETQAVVKTATDAQAAAEKARVDADAVTKLADAAKVKSEADLKAADDKNKAAIAEKTATDAKFKAADAYAKAANIQFHPPTTPIVITVKAAPYTVTATPADGGSIKQGAKVEVKCEVKRQNGFVGPVTLTLPLPPGVAGVKAEPVVIPAEQSAGSIFVEAAADAPEAQLANMVIRAVTQWEGEAAVDQPVTLKVVK
;
A
#
# COMPACT_ATOMS: atom_id res chain seq x y z
N THR A 1 13.96 -18.45 -8.21
CA THR A 1 12.88 -18.45 -7.21
C THR A 1 13.46 -18.94 -5.89
N LEU A 2 13.27 -18.20 -4.81
CA LEU A 2 13.83 -18.50 -3.48
C LEU A 2 13.11 -19.74 -2.87
N ASP A 3 13.79 -20.62 -2.12
CA ASP A 3 13.26 -21.86 -1.51
C ASP A 3 12.70 -21.56 -0.09
N PRO A 4 11.54 -22.12 0.33
CA PRO A 4 10.95 -21.81 1.64
C PRO A 4 11.76 -22.30 2.85
N LYS A 5 12.83 -23.09 2.63
CA LYS A 5 13.72 -23.61 3.68
C LYS A 5 14.87 -22.67 4.01
N THR A 6 15.16 -21.66 3.19
CA THR A 6 16.19 -20.64 3.49
C THR A 6 15.54 -19.39 4.05
N VAL A 7 15.85 -19.04 5.29
CA VAL A 7 15.50 -17.71 5.84
C VAL A 7 16.51 -16.72 5.25
N LEU A 8 16.01 -15.76 4.47
CA LEU A 8 16.82 -14.66 3.95
C LEU A 8 16.44 -13.38 4.67
N GLU A 9 17.45 -12.79 5.30
CA GLU A 9 17.33 -11.52 5.99
C GLU A 9 17.18 -10.35 5.00
N PRO A 10 16.62 -9.21 5.44
CA PRO A 10 16.36 -8.08 4.55
C PRO A 10 17.62 -7.51 3.87
N PHE A 11 18.79 -7.52 4.54
CA PHE A 11 20.06 -7.10 3.94
C PHE A 11 20.47 -7.93 2.71
N SER A 12 20.02 -9.19 2.62
CA SER A 12 20.29 -10.07 1.47
C SER A 12 19.38 -9.77 0.28
N ALA A 13 18.34 -8.94 0.47
CA ALA A 13 17.28 -8.71 -0.53
C ALA A 13 17.75 -7.94 -1.77
N GLY A 14 18.98 -7.41 -1.79
CA GLY A 14 19.60 -6.83 -2.98
C GLY A 14 20.37 -7.83 -3.86
N MET A 15 20.74 -9.01 -3.34
CA MET A 15 21.64 -9.94 -4.01
C MET A 15 20.94 -10.95 -4.91
N ASP A 16 21.48 -11.22 -6.10
CA ASP A 16 21.01 -12.37 -6.91
C ASP A 16 21.72 -13.65 -6.50
N ALA A 17 20.92 -14.66 -6.14
CA ALA A 17 21.41 -15.98 -5.79
C ALA A 17 20.35 -17.04 -6.06
N VAL A 18 20.81 -18.28 -6.20
CA VAL A 18 19.96 -19.47 -6.33
C VAL A 18 20.17 -20.38 -5.13
N PRO A 19 19.11 -20.91 -4.51
CA PRO A 19 19.27 -21.92 -3.48
C PRO A 19 19.76 -23.22 -4.12
N PHE A 20 20.79 -23.81 -3.53
CA PHE A 20 21.32 -25.12 -3.90
C PHE A 20 21.21 -26.07 -2.71
N SER A 21 20.74 -27.28 -2.94
CA SER A 21 20.70 -28.35 -1.94
C SER A 21 21.19 -29.64 -2.56
N ILE A 22 21.93 -30.43 -1.78
CA ILE A 22 22.34 -31.77 -2.19
C ILE A 22 21.20 -32.73 -1.83
N ASN A 23 20.68 -33.45 -2.82
CA ASN A 23 19.67 -34.47 -2.59
C ASN A 23 20.36 -35.80 -2.19
N SER A 24 19.86 -36.45 -1.14
CA SER A 24 20.32 -37.77 -0.69
C SER A 24 19.13 -38.71 -0.43
N PRO A 25 19.34 -40.04 -0.30
CA PRO A 25 18.27 -40.98 0.02
C PRO A 25 17.53 -40.70 1.34
N VAL A 26 18.14 -39.97 2.27
CA VAL A 26 17.52 -39.56 3.55
C VAL A 26 16.89 -38.17 3.51
N GLY A 27 16.92 -37.49 2.35
CA GLY A 27 16.34 -36.17 2.13
C GLY A 27 17.34 -35.14 1.56
N PRO A 28 16.86 -33.94 1.18
CA PRO A 28 17.70 -32.83 0.78
C PRO A 28 18.47 -32.24 1.97
N SER A 29 19.70 -31.79 1.74
CA SER A 29 20.47 -30.99 2.71
C SER A 29 19.79 -29.65 2.99
N ASN A 30 20.30 -28.94 4.00
CA ASN A 30 19.99 -27.52 4.13
C ASN A 30 20.41 -26.78 2.85
N PRO A 31 19.59 -25.84 2.35
CA PRO A 31 19.95 -25.04 1.19
C PRO A 31 21.08 -24.05 1.51
N VAL A 32 21.98 -23.86 0.55
CA VAL A 32 22.99 -22.80 0.54
C VAL A 32 22.71 -21.86 -0.62
N MET A 33 22.97 -20.56 -0.44
CA MET A 33 22.81 -19.59 -1.52
C MET A 33 24.05 -19.60 -2.42
N VAL A 34 23.86 -19.91 -3.69
CA VAL A 34 24.90 -19.82 -4.72
C VAL A 34 24.72 -18.49 -5.45
N TYR A 35 25.72 -17.64 -5.33
CA TYR A 35 25.77 -16.33 -5.99
C TYR A 35 26.34 -16.47 -7.40
N LEU A 36 25.86 -15.62 -8.31
CA LEU A 36 26.28 -15.64 -9.70
C LEU A 36 27.43 -14.66 -9.93
N SER A 37 28.46 -15.09 -10.67
CA SER A 37 29.53 -14.23 -11.17
C SER A 37 29.61 -14.30 -12.69
N GLY A 38 29.85 -13.16 -13.32
CA GLY A 38 30.16 -13.06 -14.75
C GLY A 38 31.65 -12.86 -15.05
N ALA A 39 32.52 -12.84 -14.03
CA ALA A 39 33.95 -12.57 -14.16
C ALA A 39 34.79 -13.82 -13.82
N ALA A 40 36.08 -13.79 -14.17
CA ALA A 40 37.00 -14.85 -13.76
C ALA A 40 37.10 -14.86 -12.23
N SER A 41 36.91 -16.04 -11.63
CA SER A 41 36.96 -16.24 -10.18
C SER A 41 38.19 -17.07 -9.82
N THR A 42 38.94 -16.59 -8.83
CA THR A 42 40.07 -17.30 -8.23
C THR A 42 39.83 -17.51 -6.74
N LEU A 43 40.46 -18.53 -6.16
CA LEU A 43 40.54 -18.65 -4.71
C LEU A 43 41.69 -17.77 -4.20
N GLU A 44 41.58 -17.31 -2.97
CA GLU A 44 42.74 -16.80 -2.24
C GLU A 44 43.82 -17.89 -2.14
N VAL A 45 45.08 -17.45 -2.05
CA VAL A 45 46.24 -18.33 -1.88
C VAL A 45 47.14 -17.77 -0.79
N GLU A 46 47.21 -18.49 0.31
CA GLU A 46 48.02 -18.15 1.47
C GLU A 46 49.47 -18.66 1.35
N PRO A 47 50.48 -17.95 1.92
CA PRO A 47 50.37 -16.71 2.69
C PRO A 47 50.28 -15.46 1.79
N ASN A 48 49.29 -14.58 2.03
CA ASN A 48 49.15 -13.27 1.38
C ASN A 48 49.09 -12.11 2.42
N ASN A 49 49.58 -12.37 3.63
CA ASN A 49 49.40 -11.55 4.83
C ASN A 49 50.16 -10.21 4.86
N LEU A 50 51.06 -9.99 3.90
CA LEU A 50 51.91 -8.82 3.82
C LEU A 50 51.81 -8.18 2.43
N GLY A 51 52.05 -6.87 2.37
CA GLY A 51 52.10 -6.14 1.09
C GLY A 51 53.10 -6.75 0.09
N THR A 52 54.22 -7.30 0.55
CA THR A 52 55.21 -8.01 -0.28
C THR A 52 54.77 -9.40 -0.75
N GLN A 53 53.70 -9.94 -0.17
CA GLN A 53 53.08 -11.23 -0.47
C GLN A 53 51.73 -11.06 -1.19
N SER A 54 51.42 -9.85 -1.69
CA SER A 54 50.13 -9.58 -2.31
C SER A 54 49.87 -10.55 -3.47
N GLN A 55 48.74 -11.24 -3.41
CA GLN A 55 48.34 -12.15 -4.48
C GLN A 55 47.98 -11.33 -5.73
N PRO A 56 48.61 -11.59 -6.88
CA PRO A 56 48.25 -10.91 -8.11
C PRO A 56 46.88 -11.40 -8.59
N ILE A 57 46.00 -10.46 -8.92
CA ILE A 57 44.65 -10.72 -9.42
C ILE A 57 44.38 -9.89 -10.68
N THR A 58 43.45 -10.36 -11.50
CA THR A 58 43.03 -9.66 -12.72
C THR A 58 41.84 -8.74 -12.43
N ALA A 59 41.85 -7.53 -12.99
CA ALA A 59 40.71 -6.62 -12.98
C ALA A 59 40.22 -6.40 -14.43
N PRO A 60 38.93 -6.65 -14.75
CA PRO A 60 37.87 -7.20 -13.90
C PRO A 60 38.10 -8.66 -13.46
N GLY A 61 37.65 -9.03 -12.27
CA GLY A 61 37.80 -10.35 -11.69
C GLY A 61 37.24 -10.45 -10.27
N GLU A 62 37.20 -11.67 -9.73
CA GLU A 62 36.72 -11.95 -8.38
C GLU A 62 37.65 -12.89 -7.61
N VAL A 63 37.71 -12.70 -6.30
CA VAL A 63 38.38 -13.61 -5.37
C VAL A 63 37.39 -14.12 -4.34
N ALA A 64 37.34 -15.43 -4.12
CA ALA A 64 36.70 -16.01 -2.95
C ALA A 64 37.78 -16.28 -1.88
N GLY A 65 37.58 -15.73 -0.68
CA GLY A 65 38.52 -15.83 0.42
C GLY A 65 37.86 -15.97 1.78
N GLN A 66 38.65 -16.07 2.83
CA GLN A 66 38.21 -16.18 4.21
C GLN A 66 39.25 -15.58 5.17
N PHE A 67 38.77 -14.93 6.24
CA PHE A 67 39.63 -14.53 7.35
C PHE A 67 39.82 -15.73 8.30
N GLY A 68 40.62 -16.70 7.85
CA GLY A 68 40.70 -18.04 8.41
C GLY A 68 41.38 -18.12 9.77
N THR A 69 42.26 -17.16 10.10
CA THR A 69 43.00 -17.14 11.37
C THR A 69 42.94 -15.80 12.09
N ARG A 70 43.30 -15.77 13.38
CA ARG A 70 43.26 -14.54 14.16
C ARG A 70 44.32 -13.56 13.65
N GLY A 71 43.88 -12.36 13.30
CA GLY A 71 44.75 -11.30 12.77
C GLY A 71 45.06 -11.46 11.29
N ASP A 72 44.32 -12.32 10.59
CA ASP A 72 44.47 -12.57 9.16
C ASP A 72 44.19 -11.31 8.33
N ILE A 73 45.07 -11.05 7.38
CA ILE A 73 45.04 -9.89 6.49
C ILE A 73 45.23 -10.43 5.08
N ASP A 74 44.34 -10.12 4.16
CA ASP A 74 44.49 -10.55 2.77
C ASP A 74 44.96 -9.38 1.90
N CYS A 75 46.14 -9.52 1.29
CA CYS A 75 46.65 -8.54 0.36
C CYS A 75 46.51 -9.02 -1.09
N PHE A 76 45.90 -8.20 -1.95
CA PHE A 76 45.78 -8.45 -3.39
C PHE A 76 46.34 -7.28 -4.20
N ALA A 77 46.91 -7.57 -5.36
CA ALA A 77 47.45 -6.56 -6.27
C ALA A 77 46.87 -6.70 -7.69
N PHE A 78 46.53 -5.58 -8.31
CA PHE A 78 46.06 -5.54 -9.70
C PHE A 78 46.60 -4.30 -10.43
N GLU A 79 46.68 -4.39 -11.75
CA GLU A 79 47.10 -3.29 -12.62
C GLU A 79 45.89 -2.56 -13.22
N ALA A 80 45.96 -1.24 -13.30
CA ALA A 80 44.94 -0.41 -13.96
C ALA A 80 45.58 0.76 -14.73
N LYS A 81 44.93 1.21 -15.80
CA LYS A 81 45.34 2.40 -16.56
C LYS A 81 44.66 3.65 -16.03
N ALA A 82 45.27 4.82 -16.24
CA ALA A 82 44.68 6.10 -15.93
C ALA A 82 43.26 6.19 -16.51
N LYS A 83 42.31 6.63 -15.66
CA LYS A 83 40.86 6.73 -15.95
C LYS A 83 40.12 5.40 -16.10
N ASP A 84 40.76 4.25 -15.88
CA ASP A 84 39.98 3.03 -15.70
C ASP A 84 39.07 3.17 -14.49
N ALA A 85 37.77 2.96 -14.71
CA ALA A 85 36.76 2.98 -13.67
C ALA A 85 36.31 1.55 -13.32
N PHE A 86 36.42 1.20 -12.04
CA PHE A 86 35.98 -0.08 -11.48
C PHE A 86 35.11 0.16 -10.24
N TRP A 87 34.13 -0.71 -10.03
CA TRP A 87 33.53 -0.91 -8.73
C TRP A 87 34.27 -2.03 -8.01
N ILE A 88 34.72 -1.74 -6.80
CA ILE A 88 35.36 -2.69 -5.89
C ILE A 88 34.39 -2.92 -4.75
N GLU A 89 33.97 -4.16 -4.55
CA GLU A 89 33.00 -4.55 -3.54
C GLU A 89 33.48 -5.82 -2.82
N VAL A 90 33.35 -5.85 -1.50
CA VAL A 90 33.58 -7.06 -0.70
C VAL A 90 32.25 -7.51 -0.11
N ILE A 91 31.80 -8.68 -0.53
CA ILE A 91 30.51 -9.26 -0.17
C ILE A 91 30.74 -10.33 0.90
N ALA A 92 30.20 -10.14 2.10
CA ALA A 92 30.30 -11.08 3.21
C ALA A 92 28.97 -11.21 3.95
N HIS A 93 28.53 -10.15 4.66
CA HIS A 93 27.31 -10.14 5.46
C HIS A 93 26.07 -10.42 4.60
N ARG A 94 25.94 -9.78 3.43
CA ARG A 94 24.81 -10.08 2.52
C ARG A 94 24.89 -11.50 1.93
N ALA A 95 26.05 -12.14 1.99
CA ALA A 95 26.23 -13.55 1.64
C ALA A 95 25.95 -14.53 2.80
N GLY A 96 25.58 -14.03 3.99
CA GLY A 96 25.33 -14.82 5.19
C GLY A 96 26.57 -15.10 6.04
N SER A 97 27.73 -14.55 5.67
CA SER A 97 28.96 -14.61 6.49
C SER A 97 28.89 -13.59 7.62
N ALA A 98 29.47 -13.89 8.78
CA ALA A 98 29.56 -12.93 9.89
C ALA A 98 30.81 -12.02 9.80
N ALA A 99 31.54 -12.08 8.69
CA ALA A 99 32.70 -11.22 8.43
C ALA A 99 32.29 -9.77 8.21
N ASP A 100 33.08 -8.87 8.76
CA ASP A 100 32.93 -7.42 8.70
C ASP A 100 34.17 -6.86 7.99
N PRO A 101 34.19 -6.92 6.64
CA PRO A 101 35.37 -6.59 5.85
C PRO A 101 35.67 -5.09 5.85
N VAL A 102 36.83 -4.74 6.40
CA VAL A 102 37.45 -3.41 6.24
C VAL A 102 38.47 -3.47 5.12
N VAL A 103 38.35 -2.56 4.15
CA VAL A 103 39.19 -2.59 2.93
C VAL A 103 39.98 -1.30 2.79
N VAL A 104 41.27 -1.44 2.48
CA VAL A 104 42.15 -0.35 2.10
C VAL A 104 42.56 -0.51 0.64
N LEU A 105 42.39 0.54 -0.16
CA LEU A 105 42.90 0.64 -1.52
C LEU A 105 44.04 1.66 -1.58
N ASP A 106 45.24 1.21 -1.90
CA ASP A 106 46.43 2.04 -2.08
C ASP A 106 46.94 1.94 -3.52
N GLN A 107 47.44 3.06 -4.07
CA GLN A 107 48.32 3.03 -5.22
C GLN A 107 49.74 2.67 -4.76
N VAL A 108 50.37 1.70 -5.43
CA VAL A 108 51.73 1.26 -5.15
C VAL A 108 52.68 1.93 -6.14
N LYS A 109 53.60 2.75 -5.63
CA LYS A 109 54.72 3.31 -6.42
C LYS A 109 56.01 2.70 -5.92
N LYS A 110 56.90 2.30 -6.82
CA LYS A 110 58.24 1.84 -6.46
C LYS A 110 59.25 2.94 -6.74
N ASN A 111 60.14 3.20 -5.77
CA ASN A 111 61.28 4.09 -6.01
C ASN A 111 62.37 3.36 -6.82
N GLU A 112 63.44 4.07 -7.19
CA GLU A 112 64.56 3.51 -7.99
C GLU A 112 65.28 2.33 -7.32
N LYS A 113 65.12 2.15 -6.00
CA LYS A 113 65.67 1.03 -5.22
C LYS A 113 64.71 -0.15 -5.09
N GLY A 114 63.50 -0.04 -5.65
CA GLY A 114 62.46 -1.06 -5.58
C GLY A 114 61.62 -1.02 -4.31
N GLU A 115 61.78 -0.03 -3.43
CA GLU A 115 60.98 0.12 -2.21
C GLU A 115 59.60 0.71 -2.55
N GLU A 116 58.56 0.19 -1.90
CA GLU A 116 57.18 0.62 -2.12
C GLU A 116 56.82 1.87 -1.30
N ALA A 117 56.29 2.87 -1.98
CA ALA A 117 55.59 4.01 -1.42
C ALA A 117 54.10 3.88 -1.73
N LEU A 118 53.27 3.91 -0.69
CA LEU A 118 51.82 3.78 -0.81
C LEU A 118 51.15 5.14 -0.79
N THR A 119 50.24 5.36 -1.73
CA THR A 119 49.32 6.50 -1.70
C THR A 119 47.91 5.97 -1.49
N ARG A 120 47.31 6.29 -0.34
CA ARG A 120 45.93 5.89 -0.03
C ARG A 120 44.97 6.50 -1.05
N ILE A 121 44.21 5.64 -1.72
CA ILE A 121 43.13 6.05 -2.61
C ILE A 121 41.81 6.06 -1.84
N SER A 122 41.51 4.97 -1.13
CA SER A 122 40.28 4.87 -0.34
C SER A 122 40.45 3.93 0.85
N ALA A 123 39.65 4.17 1.89
CA ALA A 123 39.40 3.22 2.98
C ALA A 123 37.89 3.02 3.06
N LEU A 124 37.47 1.77 3.13
CA LEU A 124 36.10 1.31 2.94
C LEU A 124 35.62 0.65 4.22
N ASP A 125 34.36 0.91 4.52
CA ASP A 125 33.59 0.37 5.64
C ASP A 125 32.15 0.17 5.16
N ASP A 126 31.26 -0.21 6.07
CA ASP A 126 29.83 -0.48 5.87
C ASP A 126 29.10 0.56 5.00
N ASP A 127 28.14 0.10 4.19
CA ASP A 127 27.16 0.96 3.52
C ASP A 127 26.01 1.34 4.49
N PRO A 128 25.87 2.63 4.86
CA PRO A 128 24.84 3.06 5.82
C PRO A 128 23.43 3.15 5.20
N ALA A 129 23.25 2.86 3.92
CA ALA A 129 21.96 3.01 3.24
C ALA A 129 20.87 2.11 3.85
N ASN A 130 19.81 2.73 4.38
CA ASN A 130 18.66 2.01 4.95
C ASN A 130 17.31 2.69 4.63
N PRO A 131 16.76 2.54 3.41
CA PRO A 131 15.62 3.33 2.94
C PRO A 131 14.29 3.12 3.71
N LEU A 132 14.11 1.98 4.40
CA LEU A 132 12.93 1.69 5.24
C LEU A 132 13.35 1.26 6.65
N LEU A 133 14.10 2.13 7.32
CA LEU A 133 14.52 1.97 8.72
C LEU A 133 13.38 1.51 9.63
N ASN A 134 13.68 0.58 10.54
CA ASN A 134 12.74 -0.06 11.48
C ASN A 134 11.60 -0.89 10.85
N LEU A 135 11.50 -0.95 9.52
CA LEU A 135 10.50 -1.74 8.80
C LEU A 135 11.14 -2.93 8.08
N PHE A 136 12.20 -2.71 7.31
CA PHE A 136 12.90 -3.74 6.54
C PHE A 136 14.38 -3.36 6.49
N ASP A 137 15.13 -3.79 7.51
CA ASP A 137 16.46 -3.26 7.80
C ASP A 137 17.54 -3.80 6.86
N THR A 138 18.06 -2.92 6.00
CA THR A 138 18.98 -3.31 4.92
C THR A 138 20.45 -2.98 5.21
N VAL A 139 20.75 -2.46 6.42
CA VAL A 139 22.13 -2.21 6.85
C VAL A 139 22.90 -3.53 6.85
N ASN A 140 24.13 -3.47 6.39
CA ASN A 140 25.03 -4.62 6.28
C ASN A 140 26.48 -4.16 6.34
N ASP A 141 27.36 -5.10 6.64
CA ASP A 141 28.79 -4.83 6.90
C ASP A 141 29.64 -4.99 5.62
N ASP A 142 29.00 -5.03 4.43
CA ASP A 142 29.72 -5.12 3.17
C ASP A 142 30.24 -3.75 2.74
N SER A 143 31.43 -3.75 2.13
CA SER A 143 32.11 -2.55 1.64
C SER A 143 32.00 -2.43 0.13
N ALA A 144 31.74 -1.23 -0.40
CA ALA A 144 31.74 -0.96 -1.85
C ALA A 144 32.26 0.45 -2.21
N VAL A 145 32.96 0.58 -3.33
CA VAL A 145 33.40 1.89 -3.87
C VAL A 145 33.55 1.92 -5.38
N LYS A 146 33.27 3.09 -5.95
CA LYS A 146 33.72 3.45 -7.30
C LYS A 146 35.17 3.94 -7.26
N PHE A 147 36.08 3.15 -7.80
CA PHE A 147 37.47 3.49 -7.99
C PHE A 147 37.71 3.98 -9.43
N VAL A 148 38.33 5.16 -9.58
CA VAL A 148 38.85 5.64 -10.86
C VAL A 148 40.36 5.77 -10.74
N ALA A 149 41.10 5.01 -11.52
CA ALA A 149 42.55 4.97 -11.46
C ALA A 149 43.15 6.35 -11.82
N PRO A 150 43.89 7.01 -10.90
CA PRO A 150 44.45 8.33 -11.17
C PRO A 150 45.61 8.30 -12.18
N ALA A 151 46.30 7.18 -12.29
CA ALA A 151 47.42 6.98 -13.22
C ALA A 151 47.57 5.50 -13.59
N ASP A 152 48.33 5.22 -14.63
CA ASP A 152 48.78 3.87 -14.96
C ASP A 152 49.63 3.31 -13.80
N GLY A 153 49.36 2.08 -13.38
CA GLY A 153 50.22 1.37 -12.44
C GLY A 153 49.50 0.33 -11.58
N SER A 154 50.23 -0.08 -10.53
CA SER A 154 49.82 -1.14 -9.62
C SER A 154 49.03 -0.59 -8.44
N TYR A 155 47.98 -1.29 -8.07
CA TYR A 155 47.11 -0.96 -6.94
C TYR A 155 47.00 -2.16 -6.01
N ARG A 156 47.04 -1.90 -4.70
CA ARG A 156 46.93 -2.91 -3.65
C ARG A 156 45.62 -2.74 -2.89
N LEU A 157 44.90 -3.85 -2.76
CA LEU A 157 43.81 -4.03 -1.82
C LEU A 157 44.32 -4.77 -0.59
N THR A 158 44.07 -4.22 0.59
CA THR A 158 44.35 -4.86 1.87
C THR A 158 43.03 -5.04 2.60
N LEU A 159 42.62 -6.29 2.78
CA LEU A 159 41.37 -6.69 3.40
C LEU A 159 41.66 -7.26 4.79
N ARG A 160 40.78 -6.97 5.73
CA ARG A 160 40.80 -7.62 7.05
C ARG A 160 39.39 -7.64 7.61
N ASP A 161 39.16 -8.52 8.57
CA ASP A 161 37.99 -8.42 9.43
C ASP A 161 38.14 -7.24 10.42
N ARG A 162 37.06 -6.49 10.66
CA ARG A 162 37.01 -5.39 11.63
C ARG A 162 37.44 -5.84 13.02
N TYR A 163 37.03 -7.05 13.40
CA TYR A 163 37.33 -7.71 14.68
C TYR A 163 38.50 -8.70 14.59
N GLY A 164 39.29 -8.69 13.50
CA GLY A 164 40.38 -9.66 13.27
C GLY A 164 41.42 -9.72 14.40
N SER A 165 41.57 -8.66 15.20
CA SER A 165 42.46 -8.69 16.38
C SER A 165 42.03 -9.66 17.49
N THR A 166 40.76 -10.07 17.52
CA THR A 166 40.17 -10.96 18.53
C THR A 166 39.56 -12.24 17.94
N ARG A 167 39.31 -12.31 16.63
CA ARG A 167 38.74 -13.49 15.96
C ARG A 167 39.44 -13.84 14.65
N GLY A 168 39.15 -15.04 14.17
CA GLY A 168 39.53 -15.58 12.88
C GLY A 168 39.00 -17.00 12.79
N ASP A 169 38.30 -17.32 11.70
CA ASP A 169 37.56 -18.57 11.54
C ASP A 169 37.27 -18.81 10.05
N ALA A 170 37.34 -20.06 9.59
CA ALA A 170 37.09 -20.40 8.19
C ALA A 170 35.65 -20.08 7.70
N SER A 171 34.72 -19.83 8.63
CA SER A 171 33.37 -19.35 8.30
C SER A 171 33.29 -17.85 7.99
N LEU A 172 34.34 -17.07 8.29
CA LEU A 172 34.44 -15.64 7.95
C LEU A 172 34.79 -15.47 6.47
N GLN A 173 33.94 -15.99 5.60
CA GLN A 173 34.12 -16.00 4.15
C GLN A 173 33.74 -14.66 3.55
N TYR A 174 34.41 -14.27 2.47
CA TYR A 174 34.10 -13.09 1.69
C TYR A 174 34.30 -13.34 0.19
N ARG A 175 33.68 -12.48 -0.61
CA ARG A 175 33.94 -12.37 -2.06
C ARG A 175 34.40 -10.96 -2.39
N LEU A 176 35.63 -10.81 -2.83
CA LEU A 176 36.15 -9.57 -3.41
C LEU A 176 35.77 -9.52 -4.90
N VAL A 177 35.08 -8.47 -5.31
CA VAL A 177 34.60 -8.27 -6.68
C VAL A 177 35.16 -6.97 -7.24
N ILE A 178 35.96 -7.06 -8.31
CA ILE A 178 36.44 -5.90 -9.08
C ILE A 178 35.77 -5.95 -10.45
N ARG A 179 34.87 -5.01 -10.74
CA ARG A 179 34.06 -5.03 -11.97
C ARG A 179 34.01 -3.68 -12.65
N ARG A 180 33.75 -3.66 -13.97
CA ARG A 180 33.36 -2.42 -14.67
C ARG A 180 31.97 -1.97 -14.18
N GLU A 181 31.70 -0.68 -14.32
CA GLU A 181 30.40 -0.10 -14.01
C GLU A 181 29.29 -0.78 -14.83
N SER A 182 28.36 -1.44 -14.13
CA SER A 182 27.20 -2.09 -14.72
C SER A 182 25.95 -1.67 -13.94
N PRO A 183 25.48 -0.43 -14.11
CA PRO A 183 24.38 0.12 -13.34
C PRO A 183 23.14 -0.77 -13.47
N ASP A 184 22.54 -1.15 -12.34
CA ASP A 184 21.37 -2.02 -12.27
C ASP A 184 20.61 -1.78 -10.95
N PHE A 185 19.50 -2.46 -10.74
CA PHE A 185 18.72 -2.33 -9.51
C PHE A 185 17.93 -3.60 -9.16
N ARG A 186 17.64 -3.80 -7.88
CA ARG A 186 16.59 -4.73 -7.40
C ARG A 186 15.58 -3.95 -6.57
N VAL A 187 14.34 -4.42 -6.49
CA VAL A 187 13.28 -3.79 -5.69
C VAL A 187 12.70 -4.81 -4.72
N ALA A 188 12.44 -4.38 -3.49
CA ALA A 188 11.64 -5.12 -2.53
C ALA A 188 10.33 -4.36 -2.23
N ALA A 189 9.22 -5.10 -2.13
CA ALA A 189 7.91 -4.62 -1.73
C ALA A 189 7.50 -5.21 -0.39
N ILE A 190 7.05 -4.36 0.53
CA ILE A 190 6.69 -4.72 1.90
C ILE A 190 5.26 -4.26 2.14
N ALA A 191 4.34 -5.22 2.25
CA ALA A 191 3.00 -4.95 2.75
C ALA A 191 3.09 -4.67 4.25
N THR A 192 2.53 -3.56 4.69
CA THR A 192 2.43 -3.24 6.11
C THR A 192 0.98 -3.05 6.46
N ALA A 193 0.45 -3.88 7.36
CA ALA A 193 -0.87 -3.61 7.91
C ALA A 193 -0.90 -2.19 8.51
N LEU A 194 -1.98 -1.45 8.27
CA LEU A 194 -2.27 -0.18 8.93
C LEU A 194 -2.56 -0.44 10.41
N ALA A 195 -1.54 -0.70 11.21
CA ALA A 195 -1.66 -0.76 12.66
C ALA A 195 -1.78 0.66 13.20
N ALA A 196 -2.75 0.90 14.09
CA ALA A 196 -2.77 2.11 14.89
C ALA A 196 -1.45 2.21 15.69
N PRO A 197 -0.92 3.42 15.95
CA PRO A 197 0.20 3.59 16.87
C PRO A 197 -0.07 2.84 18.18
N GLY A 198 0.78 1.87 18.53
CA GLY A 198 0.66 1.09 19.77
C GLY A 198 -0.20 -0.19 19.71
N GLN A 199 -0.71 -0.61 18.55
CA GLN A 199 -1.41 -1.89 18.36
C GLN A 199 -0.73 -2.73 17.28
N ARG A 200 0.48 -3.18 17.57
CA ARG A 200 1.29 -4.03 16.69
C ARG A 200 0.98 -5.50 16.98
N LEU A 201 0.00 -6.11 16.32
CA LEU A 201 -0.24 -7.55 16.48
C LEU A 201 0.83 -8.35 15.72
N ALA A 202 1.34 -9.43 16.33
CA ALA A 202 2.22 -10.37 15.66
C ALA A 202 1.44 -11.12 14.58
N ALA A 203 1.47 -10.61 13.35
CA ALA A 203 0.83 -11.24 12.20
C ALA A 203 1.70 -11.04 10.94
N PRO A 204 1.84 -12.06 10.08
CA PRO A 204 2.41 -11.88 8.75
C PRO A 204 1.55 -10.88 7.98
N SER A 205 2.20 -9.94 7.28
CA SER A 205 1.51 -8.87 6.56
C SER A 205 1.25 -9.28 5.12
N GLY A 206 -0.01 -9.22 4.69
CA GLY A 206 -0.45 -9.35 3.30
C GLY A 206 -1.36 -8.18 2.90
N ILE A 207 -1.78 -8.13 1.64
CA ILE A 207 -2.72 -7.10 1.16
C ILE A 207 -4.14 -7.57 1.44
N SER A 208 -4.82 -6.97 2.42
CA SER A 208 -6.21 -7.29 2.73
C SER A 208 -7.10 -6.10 2.44
N LEU A 209 -7.82 -6.14 1.32
CA LEU A 209 -8.74 -5.10 0.86
C LEU A 209 -10.18 -5.39 1.28
N ARG A 210 -10.84 -4.37 1.82
CA ARG A 210 -12.30 -4.28 1.85
C ARG A 210 -12.84 -3.82 0.50
N ARG A 211 -14.15 -4.00 0.25
CA ARG A 211 -14.80 -3.37 -0.92
C ARG A 211 -14.73 -1.84 -0.82
N GLY A 212 -14.30 -1.17 -1.88
CA GLY A 212 -14.12 0.28 -1.88
C GLY A 212 -12.96 0.78 -1.00
N ASP A 213 -11.91 -0.02 -0.82
CA ASP A 213 -10.79 0.26 0.07
C ASP A 213 -9.48 0.61 -0.66
N HIS A 214 -8.53 1.15 0.09
CA HIS A 214 -7.15 1.38 -0.35
C HIS A 214 -6.13 0.77 0.62
N PHE A 215 -5.16 0.04 0.08
CA PHE A 215 -4.11 -0.61 0.86
C PHE A 215 -2.72 -0.18 0.36
N PRO A 216 -1.90 0.50 1.20
CA PRO A 216 -0.55 0.91 0.81
C PRO A 216 0.46 -0.24 0.92
N VAL A 217 1.40 -0.29 -0.02
CA VAL A 217 2.55 -1.22 -0.03
C VAL A 217 3.81 -0.41 -0.26
N ASN A 218 4.73 -0.46 0.70
CA ASN A 218 6.02 0.23 0.58
C ASN A 218 6.90 -0.51 -0.42
N VAL A 219 7.63 0.23 -1.25
CA VAL A 219 8.67 -0.32 -2.11
C VAL A 219 9.99 0.40 -1.87
N MET A 220 11.09 -0.32 -2.00
CA MET A 220 12.45 0.23 -1.92
C MET A 220 13.32 -0.36 -3.02
N ALA A 221 14.34 0.38 -3.47
CA ALA A 221 15.30 -0.11 -4.44
C ALA A 221 16.71 -0.24 -3.87
N PHE A 222 17.32 -1.39 -4.14
CA PHE A 222 18.75 -1.66 -4.05
C PHE A 222 19.38 -1.24 -5.37
N ARG A 223 20.07 -0.10 -5.37
CA ARG A 223 20.70 0.46 -6.57
C ARG A 223 22.15 0.02 -6.63
N ARG A 224 22.59 -0.41 -7.81
CA ARG A 224 23.94 -0.92 -8.03
C ARG A 224 24.71 -0.01 -8.96
N ASP A 225 26.01 0.08 -8.70
CA ASP A 225 27.01 0.72 -9.55
C ASP A 225 26.64 2.16 -9.98
N GLY A 226 26.14 2.96 -9.03
CA GLY A 226 25.82 4.39 -9.25
C GLY A 226 24.50 4.66 -9.98
N PHE A 227 23.63 3.65 -10.17
CA PHE A 227 22.35 3.85 -10.85
C PHE A 227 21.40 4.80 -10.10
N VAL A 228 21.22 6.02 -10.61
CA VAL A 228 20.35 7.07 -10.01
C VAL A 228 19.04 7.32 -10.76
N GLY A 229 18.79 6.60 -11.86
CA GLY A 229 17.60 6.78 -12.70
C GLY A 229 16.29 6.41 -11.98
N PRO A 230 15.14 6.94 -12.43
CA PRO A 230 13.85 6.60 -11.83
C PRO A 230 13.51 5.12 -12.09
N ILE A 231 12.93 4.46 -11.09
CA ILE A 231 12.44 3.07 -11.19
C ILE A 231 10.91 3.10 -11.16
N THR A 232 10.28 2.53 -12.17
CA THR A 232 8.82 2.39 -12.26
C THR A 232 8.41 1.02 -11.73
N VAL A 233 7.46 0.97 -10.80
CA VAL A 233 6.90 -0.29 -10.27
C VAL A 233 5.42 -0.39 -10.62
N SER A 234 5.02 -1.53 -11.14
CA SER A 234 3.64 -1.84 -11.56
C SER A 234 3.20 -3.23 -11.10
N ALA A 235 1.90 -3.42 -10.95
CA ALA A 235 1.30 -4.71 -10.64
C ALA A 235 0.73 -5.42 -11.87
N GLU A 236 0.88 -6.74 -11.93
CA GLU A 236 0.36 -7.63 -12.97
C GLU A 236 -0.54 -8.71 -12.33
N GLY A 237 -1.54 -9.20 -13.07
CA GLY A 237 -2.39 -10.30 -12.63
C GLY A 237 -3.35 -9.96 -11.48
N LEU A 238 -3.88 -8.73 -11.45
CA LEU A 238 -4.84 -8.30 -10.44
C LEU A 238 -6.22 -8.95 -10.66
N PRO A 239 -6.95 -9.31 -9.58
CA PRO A 239 -8.29 -9.86 -9.71
C PRO A 239 -9.31 -8.81 -10.18
N PRO A 240 -10.49 -9.24 -10.68
CA PRO A 240 -11.56 -8.32 -11.08
C PRO A 240 -11.91 -7.32 -9.97
N GLY A 241 -12.08 -6.05 -10.32
CA GLY A 241 -12.39 -4.99 -9.37
C GLY A 241 -11.21 -4.46 -8.55
N VAL A 242 -9.99 -5.01 -8.70
CA VAL A 242 -8.79 -4.49 -8.04
C VAL A 242 -7.88 -3.78 -9.04
N THR A 243 -7.39 -2.61 -8.65
CA THR A 243 -6.46 -1.80 -9.45
C THR A 243 -5.26 -1.36 -8.61
N CYS A 244 -4.14 -1.08 -9.26
CA CYS A 244 -2.96 -0.49 -8.63
C CYS A 244 -2.31 0.43 -9.66
N ARG A 245 -2.29 1.74 -9.39
CA ARG A 245 -1.57 2.69 -10.26
C ARG A 245 -0.08 2.43 -10.14
N ASP A 246 0.62 2.50 -11.27
CA ASP A 246 2.07 2.45 -11.24
C ASP A 246 2.65 3.67 -10.51
N ILE A 247 3.85 3.52 -9.99
CA ILE A 247 4.60 4.60 -9.37
C ILE A 247 5.99 4.67 -9.97
N SER A 248 6.64 5.83 -9.89
CA SER A 248 8.06 5.96 -10.23
C SER A 248 8.76 6.75 -9.14
N PHE A 249 9.93 6.32 -8.70
CA PHE A 249 10.71 6.98 -7.65
C PHE A 249 12.19 7.05 -8.01
N GLY A 250 12.84 8.14 -7.58
CA GLY A 250 14.24 8.44 -7.83
C GLY A 250 15.19 7.74 -6.85
N ALA A 251 16.41 8.25 -6.76
CA ALA A 251 17.45 7.71 -5.88
C ALA A 251 17.35 8.20 -4.43
N THR A 252 16.76 9.38 -4.20
CA THR A 252 16.71 10.01 -2.89
C THR A 252 15.31 10.62 -2.67
N PRO A 253 14.41 9.96 -1.92
CA PRO A 253 14.59 8.63 -1.32
C PRO A 253 14.57 7.50 -2.36
N SER A 254 15.28 6.40 -2.10
CA SER A 254 15.25 5.17 -2.90
C SER A 254 14.04 4.30 -2.55
N SER A 255 12.87 4.91 -2.35
CA SER A 255 11.63 4.26 -1.93
C SER A 255 10.37 5.00 -2.38
N GLY A 256 9.23 4.30 -2.34
CA GLY A 256 7.91 4.84 -2.68
C GLY A 256 6.77 3.97 -2.13
N VAL A 257 5.52 4.36 -2.37
CA VAL A 257 4.33 3.63 -1.89
C VAL A 257 3.38 3.34 -3.05
N LEU A 258 3.16 2.05 -3.32
CA LEU A 258 2.08 1.57 -4.18
C LEU A 258 0.77 1.59 -3.38
N VAL A 259 -0.36 1.81 -4.05
CA VAL A 259 -1.67 1.67 -3.42
C VAL A 259 -2.54 0.76 -4.25
N PHE A 260 -2.97 -0.33 -3.63
CA PHE A 260 -3.97 -1.23 -4.20
C PHE A 260 -5.36 -0.71 -3.85
N SER A 261 -6.25 -0.74 -4.82
CA SER A 261 -7.59 -0.17 -4.72
C SER A 261 -8.62 -1.22 -5.08
N SER A 262 -9.61 -1.41 -4.23
CA SER A 262 -10.77 -2.26 -4.53
C SER A 262 -11.94 -1.39 -4.96
N ALA A 263 -12.65 -1.82 -5.99
CA ALA A 263 -13.98 -1.33 -6.34
C ALA A 263 -15.01 -1.72 -5.26
N GLU A 264 -16.16 -1.05 -5.26
CA GLU A 264 -17.25 -1.28 -4.30
C GLU A 264 -17.95 -2.63 -4.52
N ASP A 265 -17.94 -3.12 -5.75
CA ASP A 265 -18.56 -4.36 -6.20
C ASP A 265 -17.54 -5.49 -6.41
N ALA A 266 -16.28 -5.28 -5.99
CA ALA A 266 -15.24 -6.28 -6.16
C ALA A 266 -15.65 -7.64 -5.53
N PRO A 267 -15.56 -8.75 -6.27
CA PRO A 267 -15.89 -10.06 -5.74
C PRO A 267 -14.87 -10.50 -4.68
N PRO A 268 -15.26 -11.37 -3.73
CA PRO A 268 -14.31 -11.99 -2.83
C PRO A 268 -13.25 -12.74 -3.62
N TRP A 269 -11.99 -12.55 -3.25
CA TRP A 269 -10.86 -13.16 -3.94
C TRP A 269 -9.70 -13.34 -2.97
N ALA A 270 -8.88 -14.36 -3.19
CA ALA A 270 -7.60 -14.54 -2.50
C ALA A 270 -6.60 -15.23 -3.42
N GLY A 271 -5.35 -14.79 -3.40
CA GLY A 271 -4.28 -15.38 -4.19
C GLY A 271 -3.03 -14.51 -4.24
N THR A 272 -2.04 -14.94 -5.01
CA THR A 272 -0.79 -14.21 -5.20
C THR A 272 -0.88 -13.25 -6.38
N ILE A 273 -0.21 -12.11 -6.28
CA ILE A 273 -0.04 -11.15 -7.39
C ILE A 273 1.43 -11.01 -7.75
N LYS A 274 1.70 -10.44 -8.94
CA LYS A 274 3.07 -10.17 -9.41
C LYS A 274 3.33 -8.67 -9.46
N LEU A 275 4.52 -8.27 -9.00
CA LEU A 275 5.00 -6.90 -9.12
C LEU A 275 6.26 -6.91 -10.02
N VAL A 276 6.34 -5.92 -10.91
CA VAL A 276 7.46 -5.77 -11.85
C VAL A 276 8.02 -4.36 -11.70
N ALA A 277 9.34 -4.26 -11.62
CA ALA A 277 10.06 -3.00 -11.60
C ALA A 277 10.82 -2.83 -12.91
N LYS A 278 10.67 -1.66 -13.54
CA LYS A 278 11.30 -1.32 -14.81
C LYS A 278 12.09 -0.03 -14.67
N ALA A 279 13.23 0.06 -15.35
CA ALA A 279 13.92 1.32 -15.50
C ALA A 279 14.70 1.37 -16.81
N ARG A 280 14.80 2.59 -17.33
CA ARG A 280 15.77 2.94 -18.37
C ARG A 280 17.13 3.15 -17.71
N ILE A 281 18.15 2.48 -18.24
CA ILE A 281 19.53 2.64 -17.81
C ILE A 281 20.32 3.21 -18.97
N ASP A 282 20.75 4.46 -18.84
CA ASP A 282 21.62 5.10 -19.82
C ASP A 282 23.05 4.54 -19.70
N ASP A 283 23.74 4.44 -20.84
CA ASP A 283 25.14 4.01 -20.88
C ASP A 283 26.04 5.07 -20.22
N PRO A 284 26.87 4.71 -19.22
CA PRO A 284 27.70 5.68 -18.51
C PRO A 284 28.65 6.48 -19.41
N VAL A 285 29.23 5.85 -20.44
CA VAL A 285 30.17 6.51 -21.36
C VAL A 285 29.44 7.54 -22.22
N ALA A 286 28.24 7.20 -22.69
CA ALA A 286 27.42 8.13 -23.44
C ALA A 286 26.92 9.31 -22.58
N VAL A 287 26.61 9.07 -21.30
CA VAL A 287 26.25 10.14 -20.34
C VAL A 287 27.42 11.09 -20.10
N GLU A 288 28.64 10.57 -19.90
CA GLU A 288 29.85 11.40 -19.77
C GLU A 288 30.10 12.22 -21.04
N THR A 289 29.92 11.61 -22.22
CA THR A 289 30.06 12.29 -23.51
C THR A 289 29.07 13.45 -23.66
N LEU A 290 27.80 13.23 -23.29
CA LEU A 290 26.78 14.29 -23.29
C LEU A 290 27.13 15.41 -22.32
N THR A 291 27.57 15.06 -21.10
CA THR A 291 27.96 16.03 -20.08
C THR A 291 29.12 16.90 -20.55
N ALA A 292 30.14 16.31 -21.18
CA ALA A 292 31.26 17.03 -21.76
C ALA A 292 30.81 17.97 -22.91
N ALA A 293 29.92 17.50 -23.78
CA ALA A 293 29.37 18.32 -24.85
C ALA A 293 28.56 19.51 -24.31
N GLN A 294 27.76 19.30 -23.27
CA GLN A 294 26.98 20.36 -22.59
C GLN A 294 27.90 21.39 -21.91
N ALA A 295 28.97 20.95 -21.25
CA ALA A 295 29.96 21.85 -20.66
C ALA A 295 30.63 22.73 -21.74
N ALA A 296 31.01 22.13 -22.88
CA ALA A 296 31.58 22.87 -24.01
C ALA A 296 30.58 23.88 -24.61
N ALA A 297 29.30 23.49 -24.75
CA ALA A 297 28.24 24.39 -25.21
C ALA A 297 28.02 25.56 -24.26
N LYS A 298 28.05 25.32 -22.94
CA LYS A 298 27.98 26.39 -21.93
C LYS A 298 29.14 27.39 -22.09
N THR A 299 30.37 26.90 -22.22
CA THR A 299 31.54 27.77 -22.45
C THR A 299 31.39 28.59 -23.73
N ALA A 300 30.84 28.01 -24.81
CA ALA A 300 30.59 28.73 -26.06
C ALA A 300 29.55 29.85 -25.87
N VAL A 301 28.45 29.59 -25.15
CA VAL A 301 27.43 30.60 -24.84
C VAL A 301 28.00 31.73 -23.97
N ASP A 302 28.77 31.40 -22.93
CA ASP A 302 29.44 32.40 -22.09
C ASP A 302 30.38 33.28 -22.91
N THR A 303 31.09 32.70 -23.88
CA THR A 303 31.98 33.42 -24.82
C THR A 303 31.19 34.31 -25.78
N GLN A 304 30.06 33.82 -26.31
CA GLN A 304 29.17 34.58 -27.18
C GLN A 304 28.62 35.83 -26.47
N ALA A 305 28.13 35.67 -25.23
CA ALA A 305 27.62 36.78 -24.43
C ALA A 305 28.71 37.84 -24.14
N ALA A 306 29.94 37.41 -23.87
CA ALA A 306 31.07 38.32 -23.71
C ALA A 306 31.42 39.07 -25.00
N ALA A 307 31.43 38.38 -26.15
CA ALA A 307 31.68 38.98 -27.46
C ALA A 307 30.58 39.98 -27.86
N GLU A 308 29.32 39.66 -27.58
CA GLU A 308 28.18 40.53 -27.83
C GLU A 308 28.28 41.84 -27.03
N LYS A 309 28.58 41.73 -25.73
CA LYS A 309 28.80 42.90 -24.87
C LYS A 309 29.97 43.75 -25.37
N ALA A 310 31.04 43.13 -25.87
CA ALA A 310 32.20 43.84 -26.41
C ALA A 310 31.89 44.56 -27.74
N LEU A 311 30.92 44.06 -28.52
CA LEU A 311 30.52 44.63 -29.81
C LEU A 311 29.64 45.90 -29.67
N VAL A 312 28.84 46.00 -28.60
CA VAL A 312 27.85 47.09 -28.42
C VAL A 312 28.44 48.48 -28.66
N LYS A 313 29.54 48.82 -27.97
CA LYS A 313 30.13 50.16 -28.05
C LYS A 313 30.80 50.43 -29.40
N PRO A 314 31.70 49.57 -29.91
CA PRO A 314 32.30 49.78 -31.24
C PRO A 314 31.28 49.86 -32.37
N ALA A 315 30.17 49.10 -32.29
CA ALA A 315 29.09 49.16 -33.26
C ALA A 315 28.33 50.50 -33.21
N ASP A 316 28.00 50.99 -32.01
CA ASP A 316 27.36 52.30 -31.81
C ASP A 316 28.28 53.46 -32.25
N ASP A 317 29.57 53.40 -31.91
CA ASP A 317 30.57 54.40 -32.31
C ASP A 317 30.71 54.46 -33.85
N LEU A 318 30.70 53.31 -34.53
CA LEU A 318 30.72 53.22 -35.99
C LEU A 318 29.42 53.74 -36.62
N ALA A 319 28.25 53.41 -36.04
CA ALA A 319 26.96 53.90 -36.51
C ALA A 319 26.91 55.44 -36.44
N LYS A 320 27.31 56.02 -35.30
CA LYS A 320 27.39 57.48 -35.11
C LYS A 320 28.39 58.15 -36.05
N ALA A 321 29.55 57.52 -36.29
CA ALA A 321 30.53 58.04 -37.23
C ALA A 321 29.98 58.07 -38.67
N ASN A 322 29.26 57.03 -39.08
CA ASN A 322 28.60 56.97 -40.39
C ASN A 322 27.47 58.01 -40.54
N GLU A 323 26.65 58.21 -39.52
CA GLU A 323 25.63 59.27 -39.52
C GLU A 323 26.25 60.68 -39.61
N ALA A 324 27.33 60.92 -38.85
CA ALA A 324 28.05 62.19 -38.89
C ALA A 324 28.70 62.45 -40.25
N LEU A 325 29.26 61.42 -40.90
CA LEU A 325 29.78 61.53 -42.26
C LEU A 325 28.67 61.87 -43.25
N LYS A 326 27.52 61.18 -43.17
CA LYS A 326 26.36 61.44 -44.03
C LYS A 326 25.84 62.87 -43.87
N ALA A 327 25.80 63.39 -42.63
CA ALA A 327 25.44 64.77 -42.35
C ALA A 327 26.46 65.77 -42.91
N ALA A 328 27.76 65.52 -42.73
CA ALA A 328 28.82 66.38 -43.27
C ALA A 328 28.81 66.41 -44.81
N GLN A 329 28.56 65.28 -45.46
CA GLN A 329 28.42 65.19 -46.92
C GLN A 329 27.19 65.95 -47.42
N ALA A 330 26.06 65.88 -46.70
CA ALA A 330 24.85 66.64 -47.03
C ALA A 330 25.06 68.16 -46.88
N GLU A 331 25.77 68.60 -45.84
CA GLU A 331 26.13 70.01 -45.64
C GLU A 331 27.05 70.52 -46.76
N LEU A 332 28.09 69.75 -47.14
CA LEU A 332 29.00 70.11 -48.23
C LEU A 332 28.28 70.14 -49.59
N ALA A 333 27.32 69.24 -49.84
CA ALA A 333 26.51 69.24 -51.05
C ALA A 333 25.65 70.51 -51.20
N ALA A 334 25.26 71.15 -50.08
CA ALA A 334 24.53 72.42 -50.09
C ALA A 334 25.43 73.66 -50.30
N LYS A 335 26.75 73.53 -50.09
CA LYS A 335 27.75 74.61 -50.20
C LYS A 335 29.08 74.05 -50.73
N THR A 336 29.13 73.76 -52.02
CA THR A 336 30.16 72.92 -52.66
C THR A 336 31.60 73.47 -52.59
N ASP A 337 31.77 74.79 -52.44
CA ASP A 337 33.09 75.44 -52.42
C ASP A 337 33.58 75.82 -51.01
N ASP A 338 32.87 75.40 -49.95
CA ASP A 338 33.25 75.69 -48.56
C ASP A 338 34.40 74.78 -48.09
N GLU A 339 35.60 75.34 -48.02
CA GLU A 339 36.82 74.64 -47.58
C GLU A 339 36.74 74.09 -46.14
N ALA A 340 35.95 74.70 -45.26
CA ALA A 340 35.75 74.18 -43.90
C ALA A 340 34.86 72.94 -43.90
N LEU A 341 33.83 72.89 -44.76
CA LEU A 341 32.99 71.70 -44.94
C LEU A 341 33.74 70.57 -45.65
N LYS A 342 34.63 70.86 -46.61
CA LYS A 342 35.52 69.86 -47.21
C LYS A 342 36.40 69.19 -46.15
N LYS A 343 37.01 69.99 -45.26
CA LYS A 343 37.77 69.47 -44.12
C LYS A 343 36.91 68.64 -43.15
N LYS A 344 35.69 69.09 -42.86
CA LYS A 344 34.73 68.36 -42.00
C LYS A 344 34.38 66.97 -42.55
N VAL A 345 34.24 66.82 -43.88
CA VAL A 345 34.03 65.52 -44.53
C VAL A 345 35.27 64.64 -44.37
N VAL A 346 36.47 65.15 -44.66
CA VAL A 346 37.73 64.40 -44.50
C VAL A 346 37.93 63.91 -43.05
N ASP A 347 37.67 64.77 -42.06
CA ASP A 347 37.77 64.41 -40.64
C ASP A 347 36.73 63.34 -40.25
N ALA A 348 35.52 63.41 -40.82
CA ALA A 348 34.48 62.40 -40.62
C ALA A 348 34.83 61.05 -41.28
N GLU A 349 35.40 61.06 -42.49
CA GLU A 349 35.89 59.85 -43.18
C GLU A 349 37.02 59.16 -42.39
N ALA A 350 37.95 59.94 -41.86
CA ALA A 350 39.01 59.44 -40.98
C ALA A 350 38.42 58.80 -39.71
N LYS A 351 37.38 59.40 -39.13
CA LYS A 351 36.69 58.86 -37.95
C LYS A 351 35.92 57.58 -38.25
N VAL A 352 35.25 57.48 -39.39
CA VAL A 352 34.64 56.22 -39.86
C VAL A 352 35.69 55.14 -40.03
N THR A 353 36.84 55.46 -40.61
CA THR A 353 37.94 54.50 -40.81
C THR A 353 38.46 53.97 -39.47
N ALA A 354 38.70 54.85 -38.49
CA ALA A 354 39.19 54.47 -37.17
C ALA A 354 38.16 53.62 -36.38
N THR A 355 36.89 54.00 -36.41
CA THR A 355 35.82 53.24 -35.74
C THR A 355 35.54 51.90 -36.42
N ALA A 356 35.63 51.82 -37.75
CA ALA A 356 35.53 50.57 -38.50
C ALA A 356 36.68 49.60 -38.16
N ALA A 357 37.91 50.12 -38.02
CA ALA A 357 39.07 49.33 -37.59
C ALA A 357 38.92 48.78 -36.16
N ALA A 358 38.29 49.54 -35.25
CA ALA A 358 37.99 49.09 -33.90
C ALA A 358 36.81 48.10 -33.84
N HIS A 359 35.80 48.27 -34.71
CA HIS A 359 34.63 47.38 -34.80
C HIS A 359 34.95 46.02 -35.41
N LYS A 360 35.77 45.97 -36.46
CA LYS A 360 36.05 44.72 -37.21
C LYS A 360 36.50 43.53 -36.34
N PRO A 361 37.52 43.62 -35.48
CA PRO A 361 37.98 42.46 -34.71
C PRO A 361 36.94 41.94 -33.72
N VAL A 362 36.13 42.82 -33.11
CA VAL A 362 35.06 42.40 -32.20
C VAL A 362 33.86 41.81 -32.93
N ALA A 363 33.55 42.29 -34.13
CA ALA A 363 32.51 41.71 -34.99
C ALA A 363 32.91 40.32 -35.50
N ASP A 364 34.15 40.16 -35.94
CA ASP A 364 34.70 38.86 -36.37
C ASP A 364 34.73 37.87 -35.17
N ALA A 365 35.08 38.34 -33.97
CA ALA A 365 35.02 37.53 -32.74
C ALA A 365 33.60 37.11 -32.37
N LYS A 366 32.60 38.00 -32.51
CA LYS A 366 31.18 37.66 -32.29
C LYS A 366 30.70 36.62 -33.30
N ALA A 367 31.02 36.78 -34.58
CA ALA A 367 30.66 35.81 -35.62
C ALA A 367 31.29 34.42 -35.37
N ALA A 368 32.55 34.38 -34.92
CA ALA A 368 33.22 33.13 -34.54
C ALA A 368 32.56 32.48 -33.30
N ALA A 369 32.19 33.28 -32.30
CA ALA A 369 31.47 32.78 -31.13
C ALA A 369 30.08 32.24 -31.49
N ASP A 370 29.35 32.92 -32.38
CA ASP A 370 28.06 32.45 -32.91
C ASP A 370 28.18 31.10 -33.64
N ALA A 371 29.21 30.96 -34.50
CA ALA A 371 29.51 29.70 -35.15
C ALA A 371 29.83 28.59 -34.14
N LYS A 372 30.59 28.90 -33.09
CA LYS A 372 30.95 27.92 -32.05
C LYS A 372 29.76 27.47 -31.23
N VAL A 373 28.81 28.36 -30.94
CA VAL A 373 27.55 28.00 -30.28
C VAL A 373 26.74 27.03 -31.15
N ASN A 374 26.65 27.27 -32.46
CA ASN A 374 25.95 26.36 -33.37
C ASN A 374 26.61 24.97 -33.46
N GLU A 375 27.95 24.93 -33.57
CA GLU A 375 28.73 23.69 -33.58
C GLU A 375 28.52 22.87 -32.30
N THR A 376 28.68 23.51 -31.13
CA THR A 376 28.54 22.83 -29.83
C THR A 376 27.11 22.42 -29.55
N LYS A 377 26.10 23.19 -29.99
CA LYS A 377 24.69 22.79 -29.93
C LYS A 377 24.41 21.53 -30.76
N ALA A 378 25.00 21.43 -31.95
CA ALA A 378 24.89 20.22 -32.78
C ALA A 378 25.59 19.02 -32.10
N ALA A 379 26.76 19.23 -31.48
CA ALA A 379 27.46 18.19 -30.73
C ALA A 379 26.65 17.68 -29.53
N VAL A 380 25.97 18.57 -28.79
CA VAL A 380 25.04 18.19 -27.70
C VAL A 380 23.90 17.34 -28.25
N ALA A 381 23.27 17.75 -29.34
CA ALA A 381 22.17 16.97 -29.94
C ALA A 381 22.63 15.59 -30.42
N GLN A 382 23.82 15.49 -31.01
CA GLN A 382 24.41 14.22 -31.42
C GLN A 382 24.74 13.33 -30.22
N ALA A 383 25.34 13.89 -29.17
CA ALA A 383 25.66 13.14 -27.95
C ALA A 383 24.40 12.66 -27.23
N ASP A 384 23.33 13.46 -27.19
CA ASP A 384 22.05 13.03 -26.59
C ASP A 384 21.39 11.92 -27.42
N ALA A 385 21.40 12.03 -28.75
CA ALA A 385 20.94 10.95 -29.62
C ALA A 385 21.72 9.65 -29.41
N ALA A 386 23.05 9.74 -29.29
CA ALA A 386 23.91 8.59 -29.00
C ALA A 386 23.63 7.97 -27.62
N LYS A 387 23.49 8.79 -26.57
CA LYS A 387 23.04 8.36 -25.24
C LYS A 387 21.71 7.64 -25.33
N ASN A 388 20.77 8.21 -26.09
CA ASN A 388 19.43 7.66 -26.19
C ASN A 388 19.39 6.31 -26.91
N ALA A 389 20.27 6.12 -27.91
CA ALA A 389 20.43 4.87 -28.65
C ALA A 389 21.18 3.80 -27.84
N ALA A 390 22.10 4.19 -26.96
CA ALA A 390 22.87 3.28 -26.11
C ALA A 390 22.12 2.85 -24.83
N ALA A 391 21.05 3.56 -24.47
CA ALA A 391 20.25 3.23 -23.30
C ALA A 391 19.55 1.88 -23.43
N ARG A 392 19.42 1.16 -22.31
CA ARG A 392 18.73 -0.13 -22.23
C ARG A 392 17.53 -0.06 -21.29
N GLU A 393 16.46 -0.74 -21.66
CA GLU A 393 15.31 -0.96 -20.78
C GLU A 393 15.51 -2.26 -20.00
N VAL A 394 15.41 -2.17 -18.68
CA VAL A 394 15.62 -3.31 -17.78
C VAL A 394 14.36 -3.56 -16.98
N ALA A 395 13.99 -4.83 -16.83
CA ALA A 395 12.85 -5.25 -16.03
C ALA A 395 13.26 -6.35 -15.05
N HIS A 396 12.89 -6.19 -13.79
CA HIS A 396 13.12 -7.17 -12.73
C HIS A 396 11.81 -7.52 -12.05
N ALA A 397 11.67 -8.79 -11.67
CA ALA A 397 10.63 -9.18 -10.73
C ALA A 397 10.91 -8.52 -9.37
N VAL A 398 9.89 -7.91 -8.79
CA VAL A 398 9.98 -7.32 -7.45
C VAL A 398 10.03 -8.45 -6.42
N ARG A 399 10.93 -8.31 -5.45
CA ARG A 399 11.06 -9.22 -4.31
C ARG A 399 10.07 -8.80 -3.24
N TYR A 400 9.69 -9.71 -2.36
CA TYR A 400 8.70 -9.42 -1.31
C TYR A 400 9.37 -9.47 0.05
N GLY A 401 8.93 -8.62 0.96
CA GLY A 401 9.30 -8.67 2.36
C GLY A 401 8.06 -8.89 3.22
N THR A 402 8.21 -9.66 4.29
CA THR A 402 7.20 -9.75 5.35
C THR A 402 7.80 -9.26 6.65
N VAL A 403 6.99 -8.59 7.46
CA VAL A 403 7.39 -8.04 8.76
C VAL A 403 6.43 -8.57 9.81
N ILE A 404 6.99 -9.09 10.90
CA ILE A 404 6.27 -9.53 12.07
C ILE A 404 6.59 -8.55 13.19
N TRP A 405 5.57 -7.84 13.66
CA TRP A 405 5.75 -6.87 14.73
C TRP A 405 5.53 -7.51 16.10
N ASN A 406 6.47 -7.29 17.02
CA ASN A 406 6.28 -7.65 18.42
C ASN A 406 5.37 -6.64 19.12
N ALA A 407 4.27 -7.12 19.72
CA ALA A 407 3.22 -6.31 20.32
C ALA A 407 3.60 -5.62 21.63
N ALA A 408 4.65 -6.08 22.31
CA ALA A 408 4.89 -5.74 23.70
C ALA A 408 5.68 -4.44 23.93
N VAL A 409 6.43 -3.94 22.93
CA VAL A 409 7.37 -2.82 23.14
C VAL A 409 7.30 -1.80 22.01
N ALA A 410 6.96 -0.55 22.34
CA ALA A 410 7.03 0.56 21.39
C ALA A 410 8.48 0.78 20.94
N ASN A 411 8.68 1.14 19.67
CA ASN A 411 9.99 1.43 19.06
C ASN A 411 10.98 0.25 18.95
N GLN A 412 10.55 -1.00 19.16
CA GLN A 412 11.33 -2.13 18.66
C GLN A 412 11.10 -2.31 17.14
N PRO A 413 12.15 -2.55 16.34
CA PRO A 413 12.02 -2.98 14.96
C PRO A 413 11.18 -4.27 14.89
N GLY A 414 10.40 -4.42 13.82
CA GLY A 414 9.75 -5.70 13.53
C GLY A 414 10.78 -6.70 12.99
N ASP A 415 10.59 -7.98 13.28
CA ASP A 415 11.38 -9.04 12.66
C ASP A 415 10.95 -9.15 11.19
N ALA A 416 11.88 -8.93 10.27
CA ALA A 416 11.60 -8.87 8.85
C ALA A 416 12.40 -9.94 8.10
N ARG A 417 11.84 -10.45 7.00
CA ARG A 417 12.54 -11.38 6.10
C ARG A 417 12.05 -11.24 4.67
N VAL A 418 12.85 -11.72 3.72
CA VAL A 418 12.42 -11.88 2.34
C VAL A 418 11.36 -12.98 2.24
N ALA A 419 10.30 -12.71 1.48
CA ALA A 419 9.19 -13.60 1.18
C ALA A 419 9.19 -13.99 -0.30
N GLN A 420 8.64 -15.16 -0.62
CA GLN A 420 8.58 -15.68 -1.99
C GLN A 420 7.51 -15.01 -2.85
N SER A 421 6.41 -14.62 -2.22
CA SER A 421 5.24 -14.05 -2.86
C SER A 421 4.58 -13.03 -1.93
N ILE A 422 3.72 -12.19 -2.51
CA ILE A 422 2.80 -11.34 -1.77
C ILE A 422 1.37 -11.81 -2.04
N GLU A 423 0.63 -12.06 -0.97
CA GLU A 423 -0.77 -12.45 -1.04
C GLU A 423 -1.67 -11.22 -1.02
N LEU A 424 -2.74 -11.27 -1.81
CA LEU A 424 -3.81 -10.29 -1.83
C LEU A 424 -5.14 -11.00 -1.59
N SER A 425 -5.98 -10.39 -0.76
CA SER A 425 -7.36 -10.81 -0.55
C SER A 425 -8.33 -9.64 -0.64
N VAL A 426 -9.51 -9.88 -1.19
CA VAL A 426 -10.66 -8.97 -1.16
C VAL A 426 -11.73 -9.61 -0.28
N ILE A 427 -12.17 -8.89 0.75
CA ILE A 427 -13.25 -9.32 1.65
C ILE A 427 -14.55 -8.57 1.35
N GLU A 428 -15.68 -9.20 1.65
CA GLU A 428 -17.02 -8.65 1.38
C GLU A 428 -17.35 -7.41 2.20
N GLU A 429 -16.65 -7.19 3.32
CA GLU A 429 -16.86 -6.05 4.18
C GLU A 429 -16.55 -4.74 3.41
N PRO A 430 -17.50 -3.78 3.33
CA PRO A 430 -17.25 -2.50 2.70
C PRO A 430 -16.43 -1.57 3.59
N SER A 431 -15.48 -0.85 3.00
CA SER A 431 -14.70 0.17 3.69
C SER A 431 -15.58 1.39 4.03
N PRO A 432 -15.48 1.98 5.26
CA PRO A 432 -16.33 3.09 5.68
C PRO A 432 -16.27 4.31 4.77
N TYR A 433 -15.09 4.59 4.21
CA TYR A 433 -14.92 5.61 3.18
C TYR A 433 -13.68 5.32 2.32
N GLN A 434 -13.64 5.94 1.15
CA GLN A 434 -12.54 5.84 0.19
C GLN A 434 -12.08 7.23 -0.23
N LEU A 435 -10.79 7.41 -0.50
CA LEU A 435 -10.19 8.69 -0.87
C LEU A 435 -9.53 8.58 -2.24
N THR A 436 -9.93 9.41 -3.20
CA THR A 436 -9.44 9.32 -4.58
C THR A 436 -9.01 10.69 -5.10
N THR A 437 -7.97 10.70 -5.93
CA THR A 437 -7.61 11.86 -6.73
C THR A 437 -7.27 11.42 -8.15
N ASP A 438 -7.64 12.22 -9.14
CA ASP A 438 -7.32 11.95 -10.54
C ASP A 438 -5.91 12.45 -10.91
N VAL A 439 -5.27 13.23 -10.03
CA VAL A 439 -3.86 13.59 -10.18
C VAL A 439 -3.02 12.34 -9.96
N HIS A 440 -2.22 11.98 -10.97
CA HIS A 440 -1.34 10.81 -10.91
C HIS A 440 0.12 11.15 -11.21
N ARG A 441 0.42 11.77 -12.36
CA ARG A 441 1.79 12.15 -12.73
C ARG A 441 1.88 13.64 -12.96
N VAL A 442 2.82 14.30 -12.28
CA VAL A 442 3.04 15.74 -12.38
C VAL A 442 4.51 16.03 -12.60
N GLU A 443 4.82 16.76 -13.66
CA GLU A 443 6.12 17.42 -13.80
C GLU A 443 6.02 18.85 -13.27
N ALA A 444 6.95 19.22 -12.39
CA ALA A 444 6.93 20.50 -11.72
C ALA A 444 8.31 21.13 -11.71
N ASN A 445 8.48 22.26 -12.38
CA ASN A 445 9.66 23.10 -12.15
C ASN A 445 9.58 23.74 -10.75
N HIS A 446 10.71 24.22 -10.25
CA HIS A 446 10.70 25.09 -9.07
C HIS A 446 9.76 26.29 -9.24
N ASN A 447 9.15 26.69 -8.12
CA ASN A 447 8.05 27.63 -7.97
C ASN A 447 6.74 27.23 -8.66
N ARG A 448 6.50 25.95 -8.92
CA ARG A 448 5.20 25.49 -9.44
C ARG A 448 4.20 25.25 -8.29
N GLN A 449 2.94 25.63 -8.50
CA GLN A 449 1.80 25.33 -7.62
C GLN A 449 0.87 24.26 -8.22
N ILE A 450 0.81 23.11 -7.58
CA ILE A 450 -0.03 21.99 -7.97
C ILE A 450 -1.29 21.99 -7.09
N LEU A 451 -2.45 21.82 -7.71
CA LEU A 451 -3.72 21.66 -7.03
C LEU A 451 -4.16 20.20 -7.14
N VAL A 452 -4.41 19.58 -5.99
CA VAL A 452 -4.78 18.17 -5.86
C VAL A 452 -6.22 18.10 -5.35
N PRO A 453 -7.23 18.00 -6.23
CA PRO A 453 -8.59 17.70 -5.82
C PRO A 453 -8.64 16.28 -5.24
N VAL A 454 -9.17 16.15 -4.02
CA VAL A 454 -9.37 14.86 -3.37
C VAL A 454 -10.86 14.68 -3.12
N LYS A 455 -11.40 13.57 -3.62
CA LYS A 455 -12.77 13.15 -3.40
C LYS A 455 -12.83 12.11 -2.29
N VAL A 456 -13.89 12.14 -1.50
CA VAL A 456 -14.21 11.17 -0.46
C VAL A 456 -15.57 10.52 -0.74
N THR A 457 -15.57 9.21 -0.89
CA THR A 457 -16.79 8.39 -1.03
C THR A 457 -17.09 7.78 0.32
N ARG A 458 -18.22 8.15 0.95
CA ARG A 458 -18.61 7.67 2.29
C ARG A 458 -19.65 6.55 2.20
N ARG A 459 -19.63 5.62 3.15
CA ARG A 459 -20.50 4.44 3.21
C ARG A 459 -20.98 4.18 4.64
N ASN A 460 -21.94 3.28 4.79
CA ASN A 460 -22.44 2.79 6.08
C ASN A 460 -22.84 3.89 7.09
N GLY A 461 -23.35 5.01 6.58
CA GLY A 461 -23.77 6.15 7.42
C GLY A 461 -22.63 6.96 8.04
N PHE A 462 -21.37 6.75 7.61
CA PHE A 462 -20.25 7.60 8.02
C PHE A 462 -20.42 9.02 7.45
N ASP A 463 -20.36 10.03 8.32
CA ASP A 463 -20.55 11.45 7.97
C ASP A 463 -19.49 12.38 8.59
N GLN A 464 -18.55 11.84 9.36
CA GLN A 464 -17.57 12.62 10.11
C GLN A 464 -16.56 13.32 9.18
N PRO A 465 -15.93 14.42 9.63
CA PRO A 465 -14.81 15.02 8.90
C PRO A 465 -13.65 14.03 8.75
N VAL A 466 -12.92 14.13 7.63
CA VAL A 466 -11.74 13.31 7.35
C VAL A 466 -10.52 14.22 7.24
N THR A 467 -9.60 14.13 8.20
CA THR A 467 -8.34 14.88 8.16
C THR A 467 -7.42 14.25 7.13
N LEU A 468 -6.80 15.08 6.27
CA LEU A 468 -5.85 14.63 5.25
C LEU A 468 -4.47 15.24 5.49
N THR A 469 -3.46 14.38 5.48
CA THR A 469 -2.05 14.76 5.66
C THR A 469 -1.20 14.20 4.52
N PHE A 470 -0.36 15.05 3.92
CA PHE A 470 0.59 14.59 2.91
C PHE A 470 1.70 13.71 3.51
N VAL A 471 2.01 12.62 2.82
CA VAL A 471 3.09 11.69 3.14
C VAL A 471 3.91 11.44 1.87
N GLY A 472 5.25 11.38 2.02
CA GLY A 472 6.18 11.10 0.91
C GLY A 472 6.46 12.28 -0.02
N GLN A 473 6.00 13.49 0.32
CA GLN A 473 6.28 14.69 -0.45
C GLN A 473 7.80 14.98 -0.52
N PRO A 474 8.27 15.63 -1.60
CA PRO A 474 9.67 16.03 -1.69
C PRO A 474 10.08 16.91 -0.50
N PRO A 475 11.31 16.80 0.03
CA PRO A 475 11.79 17.65 1.12
C PRO A 475 11.63 19.15 0.80
N ASN A 476 11.31 19.96 1.82
CA ASN A 476 11.07 21.42 1.71
C ASN A 476 9.83 21.85 0.90
N THR A 477 9.03 20.91 0.40
CA THR A 477 7.76 21.22 -0.28
C THR A 477 6.78 21.88 0.70
N GLN A 478 6.11 22.93 0.26
CA GLN A 478 5.05 23.58 1.04
C GLN A 478 3.72 22.92 0.73
N VAL A 479 3.15 22.24 1.72
CA VAL A 479 1.87 21.52 1.59
C VAL A 479 0.85 22.06 2.59
N GLU A 480 -0.41 22.04 2.21
CA GLU A 480 -1.53 22.39 3.10
C GLU A 480 -2.23 21.12 3.58
N ASN A 481 -2.12 20.80 4.88
CA ASN A 481 -2.89 19.72 5.49
C ASN A 481 -4.18 20.28 6.07
N LYS A 482 -5.32 19.69 5.69
CA LYS A 482 -6.65 20.10 6.15
C LYS A 482 -7.64 18.95 6.08
N ALA A 483 -8.81 19.12 6.68
CA ALA A 483 -9.87 18.12 6.63
C ALA A 483 -10.83 18.36 5.46
N ILE A 484 -11.35 17.27 4.90
CA ILE A 484 -12.63 17.33 4.20
C ILE A 484 -13.70 17.38 5.28
N ALA A 485 -14.38 18.53 5.38
CA ALA A 485 -15.38 18.77 6.40
C ALA A 485 -16.52 17.75 6.36
N LYS A 486 -17.29 17.67 7.46
CA LYS A 486 -18.53 16.89 7.54
C LYS A 486 -19.40 17.15 6.31
N GLU A 487 -19.99 16.10 5.76
CA GLU A 487 -20.89 16.11 4.58
C GLU A 487 -20.28 16.58 3.25
N LYS A 488 -19.10 17.20 3.22
CA LYS A 488 -18.42 17.54 1.97
C LYS A 488 -17.89 16.30 1.25
N THR A 489 -18.05 16.26 -0.07
CA THR A 489 -17.62 15.15 -0.94
C THR A 489 -16.21 15.29 -1.50
N ASP A 490 -15.65 16.49 -1.45
CA ASP A 490 -14.34 16.80 -2.00
C ASP A 490 -13.73 18.04 -1.33
N GLU A 491 -12.43 18.22 -1.53
CA GLU A 491 -11.67 19.41 -1.14
C GLU A 491 -10.41 19.51 -2.01
N VAL A 492 -9.89 20.72 -2.24
CA VAL A 492 -8.69 20.95 -3.05
C VAL A 492 -7.48 21.24 -2.17
N PHE A 493 -6.41 20.46 -2.36
CA PHE A 493 -5.16 20.58 -1.61
C PHE A 493 -4.08 21.26 -2.43
N ARG A 494 -3.31 22.15 -1.80
CA ARG A 494 -2.23 22.89 -2.46
C ARG A 494 -0.88 22.27 -2.16
N VAL A 495 -0.09 22.06 -3.20
CA VAL A 495 1.31 21.66 -3.13
C VAL A 495 2.13 22.71 -3.88
N PHE A 496 3.00 23.42 -3.19
CA PHE A 496 3.93 24.38 -3.81
C PHE A 496 5.34 23.85 -3.69
N VAL A 497 6.12 23.98 -4.77
CA VAL A 497 7.48 23.44 -4.90
C VAL A 497 8.48 24.61 -4.91
N PRO A 498 9.01 25.08 -3.76
CA PRO A 498 9.99 26.17 -3.75
C PRO A 498 11.33 25.82 -4.44
N PRO A 499 12.24 26.80 -4.64
CA PRO A 499 13.53 26.59 -5.31
C PRO A 499 14.52 25.67 -4.58
N ASN A 500 14.33 25.45 -3.28
CA ASN A 500 15.20 24.60 -2.46
C ASN A 500 14.73 23.14 -2.36
N VAL A 501 13.68 22.77 -3.10
CA VAL A 501 13.24 21.37 -3.19
C VAL A 501 14.24 20.61 -4.08
N PRO A 502 14.83 19.50 -3.63
CA PRO A 502 15.78 18.76 -4.46
C PRO A 502 15.12 18.21 -5.72
N VAL A 503 15.80 18.31 -6.86
CA VAL A 503 15.33 17.72 -8.12
C VAL A 503 15.30 16.20 -8.01
N GLY A 504 14.34 15.57 -8.69
CA GLY A 504 14.15 14.12 -8.64
C GLY A 504 12.69 13.72 -8.77
N THR A 505 12.45 12.42 -8.73
CA THR A 505 11.11 11.83 -8.81
C THR A 505 10.71 11.27 -7.45
N TYR A 506 9.54 11.68 -6.96
CA TYR A 506 9.02 11.32 -5.64
C TYR A 506 7.62 10.75 -5.75
N VAL A 507 7.26 9.92 -4.78
CA VAL A 507 5.91 9.34 -4.65
C VAL A 507 5.29 9.85 -3.38
N MET A 508 4.16 10.53 -3.50
CA MET A 508 3.41 11.10 -2.39
C MET A 508 1.94 10.69 -2.44
N TYR A 509 1.28 10.74 -1.31
CA TYR A 509 -0.16 10.52 -1.18
C TYR A 509 -0.69 11.31 0.02
N LEU A 510 -2.03 11.39 0.16
CA LEU A 510 -2.63 11.92 1.38
C LEU A 510 -3.14 10.76 2.24
N ALA A 511 -2.72 10.72 3.50
CA ALA A 511 -3.25 9.81 4.50
C ALA A 511 -4.53 10.42 5.10
N GLY A 512 -5.65 9.70 4.98
CA GLY A 512 -6.88 10.00 5.69
C GLY A 512 -6.76 9.66 7.16
N GLN A 513 -7.52 10.36 8.00
CA GLN A 513 -7.73 10.01 9.38
C GLN A 513 -9.14 10.41 9.80
N ALA A 514 -9.93 9.43 10.23
CA ALA A 514 -11.22 9.66 10.86
C ALA A 514 -11.58 8.53 11.83
N GLN A 515 -12.34 8.87 12.86
CA GLN A 515 -12.90 7.91 13.78
C GLN A 515 -14.16 7.29 13.18
N VAL A 516 -14.19 5.97 13.05
CA VAL A 516 -15.32 5.22 12.50
C VAL A 516 -15.90 4.29 13.56
N SER A 517 -17.23 4.22 13.64
CA SER A 517 -17.92 3.23 14.45
C SER A 517 -17.85 1.89 13.73
N TYR A 518 -17.12 0.93 14.30
CA TYR A 518 -16.88 -0.37 13.68
C TYR A 518 -17.45 -1.51 14.52
N ARG A 519 -18.19 -2.41 13.87
CA ARG A 519 -18.70 -3.65 14.46
C ARG A 519 -17.97 -4.83 13.85
N LYS A 520 -17.33 -5.66 14.68
CA LYS A 520 -16.63 -6.87 14.21
C LYS A 520 -17.63 -7.97 13.88
N ASN A 521 -17.66 -8.41 12.62
CA ASN A 521 -18.49 -9.53 12.14
C ASN A 521 -19.96 -9.51 12.64
N PRO A 522 -20.73 -8.45 12.32
CA PRO A 522 -22.13 -8.34 12.76
C PRO A 522 -23.00 -9.50 12.25
N ALA A 523 -22.71 -10.02 11.05
CA ALA A 523 -23.44 -11.14 10.47
C ALA A 523 -23.40 -12.42 11.33
N LYS A 524 -22.31 -12.65 12.10
CA LYS A 524 -22.25 -13.77 13.06
C LYS A 524 -23.21 -13.57 14.22
N ALA A 525 -23.34 -12.35 14.74
CA ALA A 525 -24.28 -12.02 15.80
C ALA A 525 -25.72 -12.17 15.30
N ASP A 526 -26.01 -11.71 14.09
CA ASP A 526 -27.35 -11.82 13.49
C ASP A 526 -27.76 -13.29 13.29
N ARG A 527 -26.86 -14.14 12.77
CA ARG A 527 -27.13 -15.59 12.66
C ARG A 527 -27.33 -16.26 14.01
N ALA A 528 -26.49 -15.94 15.00
CA ALA A 528 -26.62 -16.50 16.34
C ALA A 528 -27.93 -16.05 17.03
N LYS A 529 -28.37 -14.81 16.78
CA LYS A 529 -29.66 -14.31 17.26
C LYS A 529 -30.82 -15.09 16.65
N ALA A 530 -30.78 -15.36 15.34
CA ALA A 530 -31.80 -16.15 14.66
C ALA A 530 -31.88 -17.58 15.21
N GLU A 531 -30.73 -18.23 15.45
CA GLU A 531 -30.66 -19.55 16.11
C GLU A 531 -31.28 -19.52 17.52
N PHE A 532 -30.93 -18.51 18.34
CA PHE A 532 -31.52 -18.34 19.68
C PHE A 532 -33.03 -18.15 19.63
N THR A 533 -33.54 -17.30 18.73
CA THR A 533 -34.98 -17.07 18.58
C THR A 533 -35.72 -18.35 18.17
N ALA A 534 -35.13 -19.18 17.30
CA ALA A 534 -35.70 -20.47 16.93
C ALA A 534 -35.74 -21.44 18.12
N ALA A 535 -34.65 -21.56 18.88
CA ALA A 535 -34.57 -22.40 20.06
C ALA A 535 -35.50 -21.95 21.19
N GLU A 536 -35.66 -20.64 21.38
CA GLU A 536 -36.63 -20.08 22.33
C GLU A 536 -38.07 -20.43 21.95
N THR A 537 -38.40 -20.34 20.67
CA THR A 537 -39.72 -20.72 20.16
C THR A 537 -39.99 -22.21 20.40
N ALA A 538 -39.00 -23.07 20.14
CA ALA A 538 -39.11 -24.52 20.38
C ALA A 538 -39.25 -24.86 21.87
N ALA A 539 -38.50 -24.21 22.75
CA ALA A 539 -38.60 -24.39 24.20
C ALA A 539 -39.99 -23.98 24.73
N ASN A 540 -40.53 -22.86 24.27
CA ASN A 540 -41.88 -22.42 24.64
C ASN A 540 -42.95 -23.43 24.18
N ALA A 541 -42.83 -23.97 22.95
CA ALA A 541 -43.74 -25.00 22.45
C ALA A 541 -43.64 -26.32 23.24
N ALA A 542 -42.42 -26.74 23.61
CA ALA A 542 -42.21 -27.94 24.41
C ALA A 542 -42.75 -27.79 25.85
N ALA A 543 -42.65 -26.59 26.44
CA ALA A 543 -43.22 -26.28 27.75
C ALA A 543 -44.76 -26.39 27.73
N GLU A 544 -45.43 -25.88 26.70
CA GLU A 544 -46.89 -26.02 26.54
C GLU A 544 -47.31 -27.48 26.28
N ALA A 545 -46.50 -28.24 25.52
CA ALA A 545 -46.74 -29.67 25.33
C ALA A 545 -46.60 -30.46 26.64
N LEU A 546 -45.60 -30.15 27.47
CA LEU A 546 -45.42 -30.73 28.80
C LEU A 546 -46.61 -30.42 29.73
N LYS A 547 -47.09 -29.17 29.72
CA LYS A 547 -48.28 -28.76 30.49
C LYS A 547 -49.52 -29.55 30.06
N THR A 548 -49.72 -29.75 28.76
CA THR A 548 -50.83 -30.53 28.22
C THR A 548 -50.71 -32.02 28.56
N ALA A 549 -49.51 -32.59 28.45
CA ALA A 549 -49.26 -33.99 28.84
C ALA A 549 -49.48 -34.21 30.34
N THR A 550 -49.11 -33.23 31.18
CA THR A 550 -49.35 -33.26 32.64
C THR A 550 -50.84 -33.31 32.94
N ALA A 551 -51.61 -32.40 32.36
CA ALA A 551 -53.08 -32.38 32.52
C ALA A 551 -53.74 -33.69 32.04
N THR A 552 -53.25 -34.25 30.93
CA THR A 552 -53.74 -35.52 30.38
C THR A 552 -53.46 -36.68 31.33
N LYS A 553 -52.25 -36.77 31.88
CA LYS A 553 -51.88 -37.79 32.85
C LYS A 553 -52.70 -37.67 34.13
N ASP A 554 -52.92 -36.47 34.64
CA ASP A 554 -53.71 -36.27 35.86
C ASP A 554 -55.17 -36.67 35.67
N ALA A 555 -55.76 -36.37 34.51
CA ALA A 555 -57.08 -36.84 34.15
C ALA A 555 -57.15 -38.38 34.03
N ALA A 556 -56.14 -39.02 33.42
CA ALA A 556 -56.07 -40.47 33.28
C ALA A 556 -55.89 -41.18 34.63
N VAL A 557 -55.05 -40.66 35.52
CA VAL A 557 -54.87 -41.19 36.89
C VAL A 557 -56.17 -41.09 37.69
N LYS A 558 -56.85 -39.94 37.61
CA LYS A 558 -58.15 -39.76 38.27
C LYS A 558 -59.16 -40.77 37.74
N LYS A 559 -59.26 -40.94 36.43
CA LYS A 559 -60.17 -41.91 35.80
C LYS A 559 -59.86 -43.35 36.22
N ALA A 560 -58.59 -43.77 36.19
CA ALA A 560 -58.20 -45.10 36.63
C ALA A 560 -58.52 -45.36 38.11
N THR A 561 -58.35 -44.35 38.96
CA THR A 561 -58.70 -44.43 40.40
C THR A 561 -60.21 -44.56 40.60
N ASP A 562 -61.00 -43.72 39.93
CA ASP A 562 -62.46 -43.74 39.99
C ASP A 562 -63.03 -45.09 39.48
N ASP A 563 -62.49 -45.60 38.36
CA ASP A 563 -62.91 -46.89 37.77
C ASP A 563 -62.50 -48.09 38.65
N ALA A 564 -61.30 -48.08 39.23
CA ALA A 564 -60.85 -49.13 40.15
C ALA A 564 -61.70 -49.17 41.44
N ALA A 565 -62.08 -48.01 41.97
CA ALA A 565 -62.99 -47.92 43.11
C ALA A 565 -64.38 -48.49 42.78
N ASN A 566 -64.90 -48.23 41.57
CA ASN A 566 -66.16 -48.79 41.10
C ASN A 566 -66.09 -50.32 40.92
N LEU A 567 -65.02 -50.84 40.31
CA LEU A 567 -64.80 -52.28 40.17
C LEU A 567 -64.72 -52.97 41.55
N LYS A 568 -64.02 -52.37 42.52
CA LYS A 568 -63.95 -52.89 43.88
C LYS A 568 -65.34 -52.96 44.51
N LYS A 569 -66.13 -51.88 44.43
CA LYS A 569 -67.51 -51.85 44.93
C LYS A 569 -68.38 -52.96 44.33
N LEU A 570 -68.27 -53.19 43.02
CA LEU A 570 -69.04 -54.25 42.33
C LEU A 570 -68.53 -55.67 42.66
N THR A 571 -67.22 -55.81 42.90
CA THR A 571 -66.61 -57.07 43.34
C THR A 571 -67.03 -57.42 44.76
N ASP A 572 -67.08 -56.45 45.67
CA ASP A 572 -67.52 -56.63 47.06
C ASP A 572 -69.03 -56.93 47.16
N ALA A 573 -69.83 -56.52 46.17
CA ALA A 573 -71.27 -56.80 46.09
C ALA A 573 -71.58 -58.23 45.60
N LYS A 574 -70.65 -58.89 44.90
CA LYS A 574 -70.84 -60.22 44.31
C LYS A 574 -71.15 -61.32 45.34
N PRO A 575 -70.41 -61.45 46.46
CA PRO A 575 -70.70 -62.47 47.47
C PRO A 575 -72.12 -62.38 48.04
N LEU A 576 -72.71 -61.18 48.09
CA LEU A 576 -74.08 -60.99 48.53
C LEU A 576 -75.08 -61.52 47.49
N ALA A 577 -74.87 -61.26 46.20
CA ALA A 577 -75.71 -61.79 45.13
C ALA A 577 -75.58 -63.31 45.00
N ASP A 578 -74.36 -63.85 45.12
CA ASP A 578 -74.09 -65.30 45.13
C ASP A 578 -74.77 -65.96 46.34
N LYS A 579 -74.73 -65.32 47.51
CA LYS A 579 -75.44 -65.80 48.72
C LYS A 579 -76.96 -65.77 48.56
N VAL A 580 -77.53 -64.69 48.00
CA VAL A 580 -78.98 -64.59 47.75
C VAL A 580 -79.45 -65.69 46.81
N LEU A 581 -78.67 -66.02 45.77
CA LEU A 581 -78.95 -67.14 44.88
C LEU A 581 -78.86 -68.48 45.62
N ALA A 582 -77.81 -68.71 46.40
CA ALA A 582 -77.62 -69.94 47.17
C ALA A 582 -78.74 -70.16 48.21
N ASP A 583 -79.14 -69.11 48.91
CA ASP A 583 -80.25 -69.13 49.87
C ASP A 583 -81.59 -69.42 49.15
N ALA A 584 -81.85 -68.80 47.99
CA ALA A 584 -83.04 -69.08 47.18
C ALA A 584 -83.08 -70.53 46.67
N GLN A 585 -81.94 -71.06 46.20
CA GLN A 585 -81.79 -72.44 45.75
C GLN A 585 -81.96 -73.45 46.90
N ALA A 586 -81.47 -73.12 48.10
CA ALA A 586 -81.68 -73.94 49.29
C ALA A 586 -83.17 -74.02 49.66
N VAL A 587 -83.91 -72.91 49.58
CA VAL A 587 -85.36 -72.87 49.81
C VAL A 587 -86.14 -73.63 48.72
N GLU A 588 -85.75 -73.50 47.45
CA GLU A 588 -86.32 -74.29 46.34
C GLU A 588 -86.10 -75.79 46.57
N LYS A 589 -84.89 -76.20 46.98
CA LYS A 589 -84.56 -77.60 47.27
C LYS A 589 -85.45 -78.18 48.37
N VAL A 590 -85.69 -77.42 49.45
CA VAL A 590 -86.62 -77.80 50.53
C VAL A 590 -88.05 -77.90 50.02
N ALA A 591 -88.49 -77.00 49.13
CA ALA A 591 -89.82 -77.05 48.51
C ALA A 591 -89.97 -78.26 47.55
N ALA A 592 -88.92 -78.59 46.80
CA ALA A 592 -88.87 -79.76 45.93
C ALA A 592 -88.88 -81.08 46.72
N GLU A 593 -88.16 -81.15 47.83
CA GLU A 593 -88.19 -82.27 48.77
C GLU A 593 -89.56 -82.40 49.45
N ALA A 594 -90.22 -81.30 49.81
CA ALA A 594 -91.57 -81.31 50.35
C ALA A 594 -92.62 -81.84 49.36
N LEU A 595 -92.51 -81.50 48.07
CA LEU A 595 -93.35 -82.07 47.01
C LEU A 595 -93.11 -83.58 46.84
N LYS A 596 -91.84 -84.02 46.92
CA LYS A 596 -91.45 -85.44 46.82
C LYS A 596 -91.97 -86.27 48.00
N ASN A 597 -92.06 -85.66 49.19
CA ASN A 597 -92.54 -86.29 50.42
C ASN A 597 -94.08 -86.21 50.60
N ALA A 598 -94.82 -85.52 49.73
CA ALA A 598 -96.27 -85.32 49.85
C ALA A 598 -97.13 -86.56 49.54
N GLY A 599 -96.56 -87.62 48.93
CA GLY A 599 -97.28 -88.86 48.62
C GLY A 599 -98.55 -88.62 47.78
N ASP A 600 -99.65 -89.34 48.10
CA ASP A 600 -100.92 -89.29 47.35
C ASP A 600 -101.96 -88.28 47.91
N ASN A 601 -101.57 -87.38 48.82
CA ASN A 601 -102.48 -86.38 49.40
C ASN A 601 -102.64 -85.17 48.45
N ALA A 602 -103.80 -85.07 47.80
CA ALA A 602 -104.10 -84.07 46.79
C ALA A 602 -103.95 -82.60 47.27
N ASP A 603 -104.35 -82.29 48.51
CA ASP A 603 -104.28 -80.92 49.06
C ASP A 603 -102.84 -80.55 49.45
N ALA A 604 -102.08 -81.50 50.01
CA ALA A 604 -100.67 -81.31 50.34
C ALA A 604 -99.79 -81.17 49.09
N LYS A 605 -100.13 -81.90 48.02
CA LYS A 605 -99.43 -81.84 46.73
C LYS A 605 -99.67 -80.52 46.00
N ALA A 606 -100.91 -80.02 45.95
CA ALA A 606 -101.23 -78.72 45.34
C ALA A 606 -100.57 -77.54 46.09
N ALA A 607 -100.53 -77.59 47.42
CA ALA A 607 -99.83 -76.59 48.23
C ALA A 607 -98.31 -76.63 48.05
N ALA A 608 -97.72 -77.83 47.92
CA ALA A 608 -96.30 -78.01 47.64
C ALA A 608 -95.91 -77.60 46.21
N GLU A 609 -96.74 -77.88 45.20
CA GLU A 609 -96.56 -77.43 43.80
C GLU A 609 -96.62 -75.91 43.67
N LYS A 610 -97.60 -75.26 44.31
CA LYS A 610 -97.68 -73.80 44.34
C LYS A 610 -96.43 -73.19 44.99
N LYS A 611 -95.99 -73.72 46.12
CA LYS A 611 -94.81 -73.25 46.84
C LYS A 611 -93.52 -73.49 46.03
N LEU A 612 -93.41 -74.63 45.34
CA LEU A 612 -92.30 -74.90 44.43
C LEU A 612 -92.26 -73.89 43.28
N THR A 613 -93.40 -73.60 42.65
CA THR A 613 -93.53 -72.61 41.57
C THR A 613 -93.15 -71.20 42.03
N GLU A 614 -93.59 -70.80 43.22
CA GLU A 614 -93.20 -69.52 43.84
C GLU A 614 -91.70 -69.46 44.13
N THR A 615 -91.11 -70.53 44.67
CA THR A 615 -89.65 -70.59 44.92
C THR A 615 -88.83 -70.63 43.63
N GLN A 616 -89.31 -71.27 42.56
CA GLN A 616 -88.68 -71.27 41.25
C GLN A 616 -88.68 -69.88 40.61
N ALA A 617 -89.74 -69.09 40.78
CA ALA A 617 -89.78 -67.70 40.36
C ALA A 617 -88.77 -66.83 41.14
N VAL A 618 -88.60 -67.10 42.44
CA VAL A 618 -87.58 -66.43 43.28
C VAL A 618 -86.17 -66.82 42.84
N VAL A 619 -85.90 -68.09 42.55
CA VAL A 619 -84.61 -68.56 42.03
C VAL A 619 -84.30 -67.95 40.66
N LYS A 620 -85.27 -67.86 39.76
CA LYS A 620 -85.09 -67.17 38.47
C LYS A 620 -84.73 -65.69 38.66
N THR A 621 -85.44 -64.99 39.53
CA THR A 621 -85.17 -63.58 39.84
C THR A 621 -83.79 -63.39 40.47
N ALA A 622 -83.38 -64.27 41.39
CA ALA A 622 -82.05 -64.27 42.00
C ALA A 622 -80.95 -64.62 40.98
N THR A 623 -81.23 -65.51 40.02
CA THR A 623 -80.32 -65.87 38.92
C THR A 623 -80.12 -64.69 37.98
N ASP A 624 -81.18 -64.02 37.56
CA ASP A 624 -81.09 -62.84 36.69
C ASP A 624 -80.36 -61.68 37.38
N ALA A 625 -80.58 -61.48 38.69
CA ALA A 625 -79.88 -60.49 39.49
C ALA A 625 -78.39 -60.82 39.67
N GLN A 626 -78.04 -62.09 39.88
CA GLN A 626 -76.65 -62.55 39.95
C GLN A 626 -75.94 -62.40 38.60
N ALA A 627 -76.60 -62.77 37.50
CA ALA A 627 -76.07 -62.62 36.15
C ALA A 627 -75.88 -61.14 35.78
N ALA A 628 -76.81 -60.25 36.17
CA ALA A 628 -76.68 -58.82 35.97
C ALA A 628 -75.53 -58.21 36.80
N ALA A 629 -75.36 -58.65 38.06
CA ALA A 629 -74.24 -58.23 38.91
C ALA A 629 -72.89 -58.71 38.36
N GLU A 630 -72.81 -59.96 37.90
CA GLU A 630 -71.60 -60.52 37.28
C GLU A 630 -71.28 -59.77 35.97
N LYS A 631 -72.27 -59.50 35.12
CA LYS A 631 -72.10 -58.72 33.89
C LYS A 631 -71.59 -57.31 34.20
N ALA A 632 -72.19 -56.61 35.18
CA ALA A 632 -71.75 -55.28 35.58
C ALA A 632 -70.30 -55.28 36.12
N ARG A 633 -69.90 -56.32 36.86
CA ARG A 633 -68.53 -56.51 37.33
C ARG A 633 -67.55 -56.74 36.17
N VAL A 634 -67.92 -57.59 35.19
CA VAL A 634 -67.09 -57.86 34.00
C VAL A 634 -66.94 -56.62 33.13
N ASP A 635 -68.02 -55.86 32.91
CA ASP A 635 -67.99 -54.60 32.17
C ASP A 635 -67.12 -53.55 32.90
N ALA A 636 -67.21 -53.47 34.23
CA ALA A 636 -66.33 -52.62 35.03
C ALA A 636 -64.86 -53.06 34.96
N ASP A 637 -64.55 -54.36 34.98
CA ASP A 637 -63.19 -54.89 34.83
C ASP A 637 -62.58 -54.52 33.47
N ALA A 638 -63.37 -54.60 32.40
CA ALA A 638 -62.94 -54.17 31.07
C ALA A 638 -62.65 -52.66 31.02
N VAL A 639 -63.50 -51.83 31.63
CA VAL A 639 -63.31 -50.36 31.70
C VAL A 639 -62.07 -50.01 32.54
N THR A 640 -61.86 -50.66 33.68
CA THR A 640 -60.69 -50.45 34.53
C THR A 640 -59.41 -50.81 33.78
N LYS A 641 -59.36 -51.94 33.07
CA LYS A 641 -58.18 -52.32 32.25
C LYS A 641 -57.85 -51.29 31.17
N LEU A 642 -58.87 -50.71 30.52
CA LEU A 642 -58.67 -49.64 29.54
C LEU A 642 -58.17 -48.35 30.20
N ALA A 643 -58.69 -48.00 31.39
CA ALA A 643 -58.24 -46.83 32.14
C ALA A 643 -56.80 -46.99 32.63
N ASP A 644 -56.41 -48.18 33.09
CA ASP A 644 -55.02 -48.49 33.48
C ASP A 644 -54.07 -48.42 32.29
N ALA A 645 -54.45 -48.97 31.13
CA ALA A 645 -53.66 -48.84 29.91
C ALA A 645 -53.51 -47.37 29.47
N ALA A 646 -54.56 -46.56 29.56
CA ALA A 646 -54.52 -45.13 29.28
C ALA A 646 -53.63 -44.36 30.28
N LYS A 647 -53.66 -44.73 31.55
CA LYS A 647 -52.77 -44.19 32.59
C LYS A 647 -51.31 -44.47 32.23
N VAL A 648 -50.94 -45.72 31.98
CA VAL A 648 -49.55 -46.11 31.61
C VAL A 648 -49.07 -45.34 30.38
N LYS A 649 -49.93 -45.24 29.35
CA LYS A 649 -49.60 -44.46 28.14
C LYS A 649 -49.38 -42.98 28.46
N SER A 650 -50.26 -42.35 29.24
CA SER A 650 -50.14 -40.94 29.59
C SER A 650 -48.89 -40.62 30.44
N GLU A 651 -48.45 -41.55 31.28
CA GLU A 651 -47.19 -41.44 32.04
C GLU A 651 -45.96 -41.49 31.10
N ALA A 652 -46.00 -42.35 30.07
CA ALA A 652 -44.97 -42.41 29.04
C ALA A 652 -44.95 -41.14 28.15
N ASP A 653 -46.13 -40.65 27.75
CA ASP A 653 -46.27 -39.41 26.96
C ASP A 653 -45.77 -38.19 27.76
N LEU A 654 -46.05 -38.13 29.06
CA LEU A 654 -45.50 -37.11 29.97
C LEU A 654 -43.97 -37.17 30.04
N LYS A 655 -43.40 -38.37 30.21
CA LYS A 655 -41.94 -38.57 30.23
C LYS A 655 -41.31 -38.07 28.92
N ALA A 656 -41.89 -38.41 27.78
CA ALA A 656 -41.41 -37.97 26.48
C ALA A 656 -41.52 -36.45 26.29
N ALA A 657 -42.61 -35.83 26.76
CA ALA A 657 -42.78 -34.38 26.73
C ALA A 657 -41.78 -33.65 27.64
N ASP A 658 -41.52 -34.20 28.84
CA ASP A 658 -40.53 -33.66 29.79
C ASP A 658 -39.10 -33.76 29.23
N ASP A 659 -38.74 -34.90 28.65
CA ASP A 659 -37.42 -35.09 28.03
C ASP A 659 -37.22 -34.12 26.83
N LYS A 660 -38.26 -33.92 26.01
CA LYS A 660 -38.25 -32.91 24.93
C LYS A 660 -38.14 -31.49 25.47
N ASN A 661 -38.86 -31.15 26.53
CA ASN A 661 -38.79 -29.84 27.16
C ASN A 661 -37.39 -29.57 27.73
N LYS A 662 -36.79 -30.55 28.42
CA LYS A 662 -35.41 -30.47 28.93
C LYS A 662 -34.40 -30.27 27.81
N ALA A 663 -34.51 -31.02 26.73
CA ALA A 663 -33.63 -30.87 25.55
C ALA A 663 -33.77 -29.48 24.91
N ALA A 664 -35.00 -28.99 24.72
CA ALA A 664 -35.25 -27.68 24.14
C ALA A 664 -34.75 -26.53 25.05
N ILE A 665 -34.88 -26.65 26.37
CA ILE A 665 -34.30 -25.70 27.33
C ILE A 665 -32.77 -25.68 27.24
N ALA A 666 -32.13 -26.85 27.18
CA ALA A 666 -30.68 -26.94 27.04
C ALA A 666 -30.17 -26.28 25.74
N GLU A 667 -30.88 -26.50 24.62
CA GLU A 667 -30.58 -25.87 23.34
C GLU A 667 -30.80 -24.35 23.38
N LYS A 668 -31.90 -23.88 23.99
CA LYS A 668 -32.14 -22.45 24.23
C LYS A 668 -30.98 -21.82 25.02
N THR A 669 -30.52 -22.46 26.10
CA THR A 669 -29.41 -21.96 26.90
C THR A 669 -28.10 -21.91 26.11
N ALA A 670 -27.79 -22.95 25.33
CA ALA A 670 -26.57 -22.99 24.52
C ALA A 670 -26.56 -21.92 23.42
N THR A 671 -27.69 -21.75 22.72
CA THR A 671 -27.85 -20.73 21.66
C THR A 671 -27.88 -19.31 22.23
N ASP A 672 -28.47 -19.08 23.40
CA ASP A 672 -28.40 -17.80 24.12
C ASP A 672 -26.95 -17.43 24.46
N ALA A 673 -26.17 -18.37 25.00
CA ALA A 673 -24.75 -18.16 25.28
C ALA A 673 -23.96 -17.83 24.00
N LYS A 674 -24.22 -18.54 22.89
CA LYS A 674 -23.61 -18.29 21.58
C LYS A 674 -23.98 -16.90 21.04
N PHE A 675 -25.24 -16.51 21.15
CA PHE A 675 -25.72 -15.18 20.77
C PHE A 675 -25.07 -14.09 21.60
N LYS A 676 -25.09 -14.19 22.93
CA LYS A 676 -24.46 -13.21 23.83
C LYS A 676 -22.97 -13.03 23.56
N ALA A 677 -22.24 -14.12 23.34
CA ALA A 677 -20.82 -14.06 22.99
C ALA A 677 -20.60 -13.38 21.63
N ALA A 678 -21.42 -13.69 20.63
CA ALA A 678 -21.32 -13.09 19.30
C ALA A 678 -21.71 -11.60 19.31
N ASP A 679 -22.75 -11.22 20.06
CA ASP A 679 -23.21 -9.83 20.21
C ASP A 679 -22.19 -8.98 20.98
N ALA A 680 -21.64 -9.50 22.08
CA ALA A 680 -20.56 -8.86 22.82
C ALA A 680 -19.32 -8.63 21.94
N TYR A 681 -18.97 -9.61 21.09
CA TYR A 681 -17.87 -9.49 20.14
C TYR A 681 -18.15 -8.46 19.02
N ALA A 682 -19.40 -8.38 18.57
CA ALA A 682 -19.86 -7.45 17.53
C ALA A 682 -20.22 -6.05 18.04
N LYS A 683 -20.01 -5.79 19.34
CA LYS A 683 -20.24 -4.47 19.95
C LYS A 683 -19.44 -3.41 19.21
N ALA A 684 -20.10 -2.30 18.91
CA ALA A 684 -19.48 -1.20 18.20
C ALA A 684 -18.32 -0.62 19.02
N ALA A 685 -17.18 -0.45 18.36
CA ALA A 685 -16.02 0.23 18.89
C ALA A 685 -15.60 1.35 17.93
N ASN A 686 -15.21 2.48 18.50
CA ASN A 686 -14.64 3.56 17.72
C ASN A 686 -13.17 3.23 17.41
N ILE A 687 -12.86 3.10 16.13
CA ILE A 687 -11.49 2.87 15.67
C ILE A 687 -11.05 4.05 14.80
N GLN A 688 -9.76 4.37 14.84
CA GLN A 688 -9.16 5.32 13.90
C GLN A 688 -8.88 4.59 12.59
N PHE A 689 -9.45 5.09 11.50
CA PHE A 689 -9.28 4.53 10.16
C PHE A 689 -8.46 5.47 9.29
N HIS A 690 -7.43 4.93 8.63
CA HIS A 690 -6.38 5.70 7.94
C HIS A 690 -6.14 5.28 6.48
N PRO A 691 -7.14 5.28 5.60
CA PRO A 691 -6.93 4.92 4.21
C PRO A 691 -6.05 5.97 3.51
N PRO A 692 -5.10 5.58 2.63
CA PRO A 692 -4.41 6.52 1.77
C PRO A 692 -5.30 6.93 0.58
N THR A 693 -4.99 8.05 -0.07
CA THR A 693 -5.42 8.30 -1.45
C THR A 693 -4.69 7.38 -2.43
N THR A 694 -5.14 7.31 -3.68
CA THR A 694 -4.28 6.87 -4.79
C THR A 694 -2.98 7.70 -4.85
N PRO A 695 -1.85 7.11 -5.28
CA PRO A 695 -0.54 7.76 -5.23
C PRO A 695 -0.38 8.81 -6.33
N ILE A 696 0.45 9.81 -6.04
CA ILE A 696 0.85 10.89 -6.94
C ILE A 696 2.36 10.81 -7.12
N VAL A 697 2.81 10.72 -8.36
CA VAL A 697 4.21 10.79 -8.76
C VAL A 697 4.50 12.23 -9.18
N ILE A 698 5.45 12.87 -8.49
CA ILE A 698 5.92 14.22 -8.81
C ILE A 698 7.38 14.16 -9.25
N THR A 699 7.67 14.71 -10.44
CA THR A 699 9.04 14.90 -10.92
C THR A 699 9.39 16.38 -10.81
N VAL A 700 10.29 16.70 -9.89
CA VAL A 700 10.79 18.05 -9.66
C VAL A 700 11.95 18.33 -10.60
N LYS A 701 11.83 19.41 -11.38
CA LYS A 701 12.85 19.90 -12.32
C LYS A 701 13.34 21.28 -11.89
N ALA A 702 14.55 21.65 -12.28
CA ALA A 702 15.03 23.01 -12.10
C ALA A 702 14.15 23.99 -12.92
N ALA A 703 14.04 25.24 -12.50
CA ALA A 703 13.33 26.28 -13.25
C ALA A 703 14.28 27.08 -14.16
N PRO A 704 13.95 27.30 -15.44
CA PRO A 704 14.77 28.12 -16.35
C PRO A 704 14.76 29.62 -16.01
N TYR A 705 13.84 30.07 -15.16
CA TYR A 705 13.71 31.46 -14.72
C TYR A 705 12.96 31.55 -13.39
N THR A 706 13.01 32.72 -12.77
CA THR A 706 12.09 33.12 -11.70
C THR A 706 11.17 34.23 -12.22
N VAL A 707 9.95 34.29 -11.72
CA VAL A 707 8.97 35.33 -12.06
C VAL A 707 8.49 36.04 -10.81
N THR A 708 8.43 37.37 -10.85
CA THR A 708 7.66 38.17 -9.90
C THR A 708 6.40 38.67 -10.58
N ALA A 709 5.31 38.86 -9.83
CA ALA A 709 4.03 39.31 -10.35
C ALA A 709 3.37 40.20 -9.29
N THR A 710 3.12 41.45 -9.65
CA THR A 710 2.59 42.49 -8.74
C THR A 710 1.28 43.01 -9.32
N PRO A 711 0.13 42.58 -8.77
CA PRO A 711 -1.16 43.14 -9.15
C PRO A 711 -1.28 44.62 -8.76
N ALA A 712 -1.76 45.46 -9.66
CA ALA A 712 -2.18 46.81 -9.34
C ALA A 712 -3.37 46.79 -8.34
N ASP A 713 -3.60 47.90 -7.64
CA ASP A 713 -4.72 48.09 -6.71
C ASP A 713 -4.92 46.96 -5.66
N GLY A 714 -3.80 46.34 -5.26
CA GLY A 714 -3.79 45.20 -4.34
C GLY A 714 -4.54 43.96 -4.86
N GLY A 715 -4.73 43.85 -6.18
CA GLY A 715 -5.44 42.76 -6.84
C GLY A 715 -6.96 42.90 -6.87
N SER A 716 -7.50 44.09 -6.56
CA SER A 716 -8.93 44.36 -6.63
C SER A 716 -9.39 44.54 -8.07
N ILE A 717 -10.38 43.77 -8.52
CA ILE A 717 -10.95 43.84 -9.87
C ILE A 717 -12.42 44.20 -9.76
N LYS A 718 -12.82 45.38 -10.25
CA LYS A 718 -14.23 45.73 -10.35
C LYS A 718 -14.92 44.84 -11.39
N GLN A 719 -16.18 44.47 -11.14
CA GLN A 719 -17.00 43.75 -12.12
C GLN A 719 -17.02 44.49 -13.46
N GLY A 720 -16.75 43.76 -14.55
CA GLY A 720 -16.64 44.32 -15.91
C GLY A 720 -15.35 45.10 -16.20
N ALA A 721 -14.40 45.17 -15.27
CA ALA A 721 -13.13 45.89 -15.41
C ALA A 721 -11.92 44.94 -15.51
N LYS A 722 -10.75 45.53 -15.77
CA LYS A 722 -9.45 44.84 -15.81
C LYS A 722 -8.52 45.39 -14.73
N VAL A 723 -7.67 44.53 -14.19
CA VAL A 723 -6.51 44.91 -13.35
C VAL A 723 -5.22 44.54 -14.08
N GLU A 724 -4.23 45.42 -14.03
CA GLU A 724 -2.89 45.12 -14.53
C GLU A 724 -2.11 44.29 -13.51
N VAL A 725 -1.41 43.24 -13.96
CA VAL A 725 -0.44 42.51 -13.16
C VAL A 725 0.93 42.62 -13.83
N LYS A 726 1.81 43.44 -13.24
CA LYS A 726 3.17 43.67 -13.73
C LYS A 726 4.05 42.49 -13.36
N CYS A 727 4.72 41.91 -14.33
CA CYS A 727 5.55 40.73 -14.15
C CYS A 727 7.00 41.00 -14.57
N GLU A 728 7.95 40.50 -13.80
CA GLU A 728 9.38 40.52 -14.16
C GLU A 728 9.91 39.09 -14.23
N VAL A 729 10.72 38.82 -15.25
CA VAL A 729 11.33 37.52 -15.52
C VAL A 729 12.84 37.64 -15.36
N LYS A 730 13.40 36.84 -14.46
CA LYS A 730 14.85 36.67 -14.31
C LYS A 730 15.24 35.29 -14.83
N ARG A 731 15.87 35.26 -16.00
CA ARG A 731 16.37 34.03 -16.63
C ARG A 731 17.59 33.47 -15.90
N GLN A 732 17.71 32.16 -15.86
CA GLN A 732 18.78 31.43 -15.17
C GLN A 732 19.01 30.06 -15.85
N ASN A 733 19.95 29.25 -15.33
CA ASN A 733 20.23 27.90 -15.84
C ASN A 733 20.49 27.84 -17.35
N GLY A 734 21.08 28.90 -17.92
CA GLY A 734 21.42 29.00 -19.35
C GLY A 734 20.25 29.28 -20.29
N PHE A 735 19.05 29.53 -19.77
CA PHE A 735 17.88 29.84 -20.60
C PHE A 735 17.92 31.30 -21.10
N VAL A 736 17.67 31.52 -22.40
CA VAL A 736 17.65 32.84 -23.05
C VAL A 736 16.40 33.09 -23.91
N GLY A 737 15.41 32.19 -23.87
CA GLY A 737 14.23 32.24 -24.74
C GLY A 737 13.10 33.18 -24.29
N PRO A 738 12.02 33.30 -25.09
CA PRO A 738 10.80 34.03 -24.72
C PRO A 738 10.00 33.29 -23.63
N VAL A 739 9.18 34.04 -22.89
CA VAL A 739 8.34 33.52 -21.81
C VAL A 739 6.90 34.01 -21.98
N THR A 740 5.93 33.10 -21.93
CA THR A 740 4.51 33.44 -22.07
C THR A 740 3.81 33.45 -20.71
N LEU A 741 3.27 34.60 -20.31
CA LEU A 741 2.44 34.75 -19.12
C LEU A 741 1.01 34.30 -19.40
N THR A 742 0.42 33.56 -18.47
CA THR A 742 -0.93 33.01 -18.53
C THR A 742 -1.60 33.07 -17.14
N LEU A 743 -2.93 33.01 -17.11
CA LEU A 743 -3.73 32.95 -15.89
C LEU A 743 -4.49 31.61 -15.81
N PRO A 744 -3.88 30.55 -15.24
CA PRO A 744 -4.60 29.31 -15.00
C PRO A 744 -5.67 29.50 -13.92
N LEU A 745 -6.90 29.05 -14.19
CA LEU A 745 -8.02 29.15 -13.25
C LEU A 745 -8.09 27.90 -12.35
N PRO A 746 -8.08 28.06 -11.01
CA PRO A 746 -8.33 26.96 -10.08
C PRO A 746 -9.75 26.39 -10.20
N PRO A 747 -9.99 25.12 -9.83
CA PRO A 747 -11.34 24.56 -9.74
C PRO A 747 -12.26 25.44 -8.87
N GLY A 748 -13.47 25.72 -9.36
CA GLY A 748 -14.47 26.55 -8.67
C GLY A 748 -14.34 28.06 -8.89
N VAL A 749 -13.27 28.54 -9.53
CA VAL A 749 -13.14 29.96 -9.93
C VAL A 749 -13.76 30.16 -11.32
N ALA A 750 -14.73 31.06 -11.43
CA ALA A 750 -15.41 31.42 -12.67
C ALA A 750 -15.53 32.95 -12.81
N GLY A 751 -15.79 33.43 -14.03
CA GLY A 751 -16.02 34.85 -14.30
C GLY A 751 -14.76 35.72 -14.38
N VAL A 752 -13.56 35.11 -14.45
CA VAL A 752 -12.29 35.83 -14.59
C VAL A 752 -11.48 35.23 -15.73
N LYS A 753 -10.81 36.07 -16.53
CA LYS A 753 -9.96 35.64 -17.66
C LYS A 753 -8.77 36.59 -17.85
N ALA A 754 -7.76 36.14 -18.57
CA ALA A 754 -6.67 36.99 -19.07
C ALA A 754 -6.18 36.44 -20.40
N GLU A 755 -5.83 37.33 -21.33
CA GLU A 755 -5.18 36.94 -22.58
C GLU A 755 -3.69 36.62 -22.31
N PRO A 756 -3.13 35.57 -22.92
CA PRO A 756 -1.70 35.27 -22.81
C PRO A 756 -0.82 36.43 -23.31
N VAL A 757 0.28 36.70 -22.61
CA VAL A 757 1.23 37.78 -22.96
C VAL A 757 2.62 37.21 -23.11
N VAL A 758 3.28 37.45 -24.24
CA VAL A 758 4.66 37.01 -24.49
C VAL A 758 5.63 38.11 -24.06
N ILE A 759 6.58 37.77 -23.18
CA ILE A 759 7.79 38.55 -22.90
C ILE A 759 8.89 38.04 -23.84
N PRO A 760 9.33 38.82 -24.84
CA PRO A 760 10.39 38.44 -25.76
C PRO A 760 11.72 38.13 -25.06
N ALA A 761 12.60 37.38 -25.74
CA ALA A 761 13.93 36.99 -25.24
C ALA A 761 14.75 38.19 -24.71
N GLU A 762 14.70 39.31 -25.42
CA GLU A 762 15.44 40.55 -25.10
C GLU A 762 14.81 41.38 -23.96
N GLN A 763 13.61 41.02 -23.50
CA GLN A 763 12.89 41.76 -22.47
C GLN A 763 12.82 40.97 -21.16
N SER A 764 12.79 41.69 -20.05
CA SER A 764 12.70 41.13 -18.69
C SER A 764 11.40 41.50 -17.98
N ALA A 765 10.51 42.29 -18.58
CA ALA A 765 9.27 42.73 -17.97
C ALA A 765 8.12 42.69 -18.98
N GLY A 766 6.90 42.46 -18.47
CA GLY A 766 5.66 42.52 -19.23
C GLY A 766 4.45 42.56 -18.30
N SER A 767 3.30 42.98 -18.82
CA SER A 767 2.07 43.10 -18.02
C SER A 767 0.98 42.21 -18.59
N ILE A 768 0.34 41.42 -17.72
CA ILE A 768 -0.86 40.64 -18.05
C ILE A 768 -2.09 41.34 -17.44
N PHE A 769 -3.16 41.47 -18.22
CA PHE A 769 -4.40 42.12 -17.77
C PHE A 769 -5.45 41.07 -17.42
N VAL A 770 -5.89 41.06 -16.16
CA VAL A 770 -6.92 40.15 -15.67
C VAL A 770 -8.26 40.86 -15.68
N GLU A 771 -9.23 40.31 -16.39
CA GLU A 771 -10.58 40.84 -16.58
C GLU A 771 -11.60 40.04 -15.75
N ALA A 772 -12.44 40.73 -14.98
CA ALA A 772 -13.62 40.14 -14.35
C ALA A 772 -14.87 40.43 -15.19
N ALA A 773 -15.68 39.40 -15.44
CA ALA A 773 -16.98 39.56 -16.10
C ALA A 773 -17.90 40.47 -15.30
N ALA A 774 -18.88 41.10 -15.96
CA ALA A 774 -19.84 42.00 -15.30
C ALA A 774 -20.70 41.28 -14.25
N ASP A 775 -20.89 39.97 -14.40
CA ASP A 775 -21.64 39.08 -13.52
C ASP A 775 -20.74 38.19 -12.64
N ALA A 776 -19.42 38.45 -12.61
CA ALA A 776 -18.47 37.67 -11.83
C ALA A 776 -18.80 37.75 -10.32
N PRO A 777 -18.87 36.62 -9.60
CA PRO A 777 -19.18 36.62 -8.17
C PRO A 777 -18.18 37.45 -7.35
N GLU A 778 -18.70 38.28 -6.45
CA GLU A 778 -17.88 39.03 -5.49
C GLU A 778 -17.24 38.06 -4.49
N ALA A 779 -15.92 37.85 -4.61
CA ALA A 779 -15.18 36.93 -3.76
C ALA A 779 -13.68 37.21 -3.83
N GLN A 780 -12.96 36.83 -2.76
CA GLN A 780 -11.52 36.63 -2.82
C GLN A 780 -11.23 35.30 -3.53
N LEU A 781 -10.40 35.34 -4.56
CA LEU A 781 -10.10 34.18 -5.38
C LEU A 781 -8.95 33.39 -4.76
N ALA A 782 -9.23 32.16 -4.33
CA ALA A 782 -8.23 31.29 -3.72
C ALA A 782 -7.28 30.68 -4.77
N ASN A 783 -6.03 30.44 -4.40
CA ASN A 783 -5.02 29.71 -5.19
C ASN A 783 -4.67 30.30 -6.57
N MET A 784 -4.91 31.60 -6.79
CA MET A 784 -4.56 32.28 -8.04
C MET A 784 -3.05 32.41 -8.21
N VAL A 785 -2.58 32.16 -9.43
CA VAL A 785 -1.18 32.34 -9.83
C VAL A 785 -1.10 33.00 -11.21
N ILE A 786 -0.06 33.80 -11.45
CA ILE A 786 0.40 34.07 -12.82
C ILE A 786 1.38 32.98 -13.18
N ARG A 787 1.13 32.28 -14.29
CA ARG A 787 2.01 31.22 -14.78
C ARG A 787 2.81 31.70 -15.97
N ALA A 788 4.11 31.57 -15.87
CA ALA A 788 5.06 31.83 -16.94
C ALA A 788 5.53 30.52 -17.58
N VAL A 789 5.25 30.35 -18.87
CA VAL A 789 5.49 29.12 -19.64
C VAL A 789 6.52 29.34 -20.74
N THR A 790 7.39 28.35 -20.97
CA THR A 790 8.31 28.30 -22.10
C THR A 790 8.54 26.85 -22.56
N GLN A 791 9.32 26.68 -23.63
CA GLN A 791 9.87 25.39 -24.05
C GLN A 791 11.36 25.31 -23.65
N TRP A 792 11.68 24.45 -22.70
CA TRP A 792 13.02 24.18 -22.20
C TRP A 792 13.07 22.75 -21.62
N GLU A 793 13.67 21.81 -22.37
CA GLU A 793 13.67 20.37 -22.04
C GLU A 793 12.24 19.80 -21.85
N GLY A 794 11.31 20.27 -22.67
CA GLY A 794 9.87 20.10 -22.52
C GLY A 794 9.17 21.41 -22.18
N GLU A 795 7.88 21.36 -21.87
CA GLU A 795 7.17 22.53 -21.33
C GLU A 795 7.69 22.83 -19.92
N ALA A 796 8.19 24.05 -19.70
CA ALA A 796 8.62 24.51 -18.39
C ALA A 796 7.64 25.59 -17.89
N ALA A 797 7.16 25.45 -16.66
CA ALA A 797 6.17 26.34 -16.06
C ALA A 797 6.58 26.77 -14.65
N VAL A 798 6.60 28.08 -14.43
CA VAL A 798 6.91 28.72 -13.15
C VAL A 798 5.70 29.54 -12.74
N ASP A 799 5.21 29.36 -11.51
CA ASP A 799 4.07 30.10 -11.00
C ASP A 799 4.52 31.16 -9.99
N GLN A 800 3.84 32.30 -10.02
CA GLN A 800 3.92 33.30 -8.97
C GLN A 800 2.53 33.47 -8.36
N PRO A 801 2.32 33.09 -7.08
CA PRO A 801 1.08 33.36 -6.38
C PRO A 801 0.74 34.85 -6.37
N VAL A 802 -0.54 35.15 -6.63
CA VAL A 802 -1.09 36.50 -6.63
C VAL A 802 -2.40 36.54 -5.86
N THR A 803 -2.62 37.59 -5.09
CA THR A 803 -3.92 37.84 -4.44
C THR A 803 -4.80 38.59 -5.43
N LEU A 804 -5.95 38.01 -5.77
CA LEU A 804 -6.97 38.65 -6.62
C LEU A 804 -8.33 38.59 -5.92
N LYS A 805 -9.11 39.66 -6.00
CA LYS A 805 -10.48 39.71 -5.49
C LYS A 805 -11.40 40.45 -6.46
N VAL A 806 -12.57 39.89 -6.72
CA VAL A 806 -13.62 40.56 -7.48
C VAL A 806 -14.43 41.42 -6.52
N VAL A 807 -14.62 42.69 -6.84
CA VAL A 807 -15.41 43.67 -6.08
C VAL A 807 -16.45 44.32 -6.99
N LYS A 808 -17.50 44.88 -6.39
CA LYS A 808 -18.51 45.67 -7.12
C LYS A 808 -17.96 46.99 -7.67
#